data_AF-A0A9D3NIP1-F1
#
_entry.id   AF-A0A9D3NIP1-F1
#
_cell.length_a   1.000
_cell.length_b   1.000
_cell.length_c   1.000
_cell.angle_alpha   90.00
_cell.angle_beta   90.00
_cell.angle_gamma   90.00
#
_symmetry.space_group_name_H-M   'P 1'
#
loop_
_entity.id
_entity.type
_entity.pdbx_description
1 polymer ?
#
loop_
_entity_poly.entity_id
_entity_poly.type
_entity_poly.pdbx_seq_one_letter_code
_entity_poly.pdbx_strand_id
1 'polypeptide(L)'
;MALTSSHQDHPFGHLIESLPSEKNEVRKYFNPHKLGDPKYERLPFCIRVLLEAAIRKCDGFYVKQGDVYSVLNWEECQNEAEIPFSPARVLLQDFTGIPAMVDLAAMRDAVAKIGVDPNLVNPKCPTDLIVDHSLQIDFSKCAIQNAPNPGGGDGQGPGPRSVPGRPAPRGHHASSSAQCGGQRGGCSKGSCTDLPARATSVQIENTPLLCPFHLKPVSEPETALKNQEMELIRNKERLQFFKWCSKAFKNVSVVPPDIGSVHQVNLEYLSRVVQESEGFIYPDSVVGTDSHTTMINGLGVLGWGVGGIESEAVMLGQPVSFTLPQVVGCKLVGSVSTLATSIDIVLGITKHLRQAGIGGRFVEFFGPGVSQLSAADRTTIANMCPEYSATVSFFPVDDVTLKHFKQTNFTEEKLEVLETYLKSVKLFRGLTDPSEDPHYTEVIEINLSSIVPYVSGPKRPQDRVPVTCMKEDFLNCLNEKVGFKGFHVPKEKQSTTVAFQHDGTEYALSHGSVVIAAVISCTNNCNPSVMLTAGLLAKKAVEAGLTVKPYIRTSLAPGSGMVTHYLNASGVLPYLSQLGFEVIGYGCATCVGNTAPLPESVVDAIKQGDLIACGVLSGNRHFEGRLCDCVRANYLASPPLVVAYAIAGTIGINFDKEPLGVNGEGKEVFLKDVWPTKEEVQHVEEHMVIASIFTELRSRMQKGSTFWNNIDAPDTKCFQWDSKSTYIRCPPFFNKLSKDICPPGSIDNAHVLLFLGDKVTTDHISPAGSIARSSAAAKYLQSKRLTPREFNSYGARRGNDAVMTRGTFASIKLLNLLVGKPGPKTVHVPTGQTLDVFEAAERYQRDGVPLIILAGKDYGSGSSRDWTAKGPYLLGVRAVIAESFEKMHKNHLVGMGIAPLQFLPGQTAASLGLSGKEKISISIPEQITHQQELTVLTSTGKSFSVVALFENEMDVTFYRHGGILKYVARSMLNLRPLCGAVCVRVSEVICIFPAGQAASPARTTQHSVRIPNKKARCLGDMIPELPSFPLKDVSIRRNIHKLLDEVFFSEKIYKLNEDMACSVAGITSDANVLTNELRLIAQRYLLQYQEPIPCEQLVTALCDIKQAYTQFGGKRPFGVSLLYMGWDKHYGFQLYQSDPSGNYGGWKATCIGNNSAAAVSMLKQDYKEGEMTLSAALALAVKVLNKTMDVSKLSAEKVEIATLTRENGKTRIKVLKQKEVEELIKKHEAEEAKAEKDKKEKEQKEKDK
;
A
#
# COMPACT_ATOMS: atom_id res chain seq x y z
N MET A 1 2.45 18.41 -1.66
CA MET A 1 2.83 18.99 -0.33
C MET A 1 1.96 20.21 0.02
N ALA A 2 0.69 20.22 -0.41
CA ALA A 2 -0.04 21.43 -0.80
C ALA A 2 -0.49 22.40 0.31
N LEU A 3 -0.53 21.99 1.59
CA LEU A 3 -1.09 22.81 2.69
C LEU A 3 -0.05 23.57 3.53
N THR A 4 1.25 23.38 3.28
CA THR A 4 2.33 23.99 4.09
C THR A 4 3.29 24.90 3.32
N SER A 5 3.01 25.18 2.05
CA SER A 5 3.77 26.15 1.23
C SER A 5 3.25 27.58 1.44
N SER A 6 4.05 28.45 2.06
CA SER A 6 3.70 29.87 2.24
C SER A 6 3.85 30.67 0.94
N HIS A 7 2.72 31.10 0.38
CA HIS A 7 2.60 32.07 -0.73
C HIS A 7 3.34 31.72 -2.03
N GLN A 8 2.99 30.60 -2.63
CA GLN A 8 2.14 30.76 -3.82
C GLN A 8 0.70 30.70 -3.34
N ASP A 9 -0.17 31.58 -3.85
CA ASP A 9 -1.60 31.47 -3.55
C ASP A 9 -2.12 30.21 -4.24
N HIS A 10 -2.66 29.28 -3.45
CA HIS A 10 -3.19 28.01 -3.95
C HIS A 10 -4.23 28.32 -5.06
N PRO A 11 -4.14 27.75 -6.27
CA PRO A 11 -4.94 28.21 -7.42
C PRO A 11 -6.44 28.27 -7.16
N PHE A 12 -6.96 27.28 -6.43
CA PHE A 12 -8.37 27.17 -6.04
C PHE A 12 -8.66 27.68 -4.61
N GLY A 13 -7.76 28.49 -4.03
CA GLY A 13 -7.90 29.04 -2.68
C GLY A 13 -9.11 29.96 -2.50
N HIS A 14 -9.64 30.50 -3.60
CA HIS A 14 -10.90 31.26 -3.63
C HIS A 14 -12.15 30.39 -3.38
N LEU A 15 -12.03 29.06 -3.47
CA LEU A 15 -13.09 28.09 -3.13
C LEU A 15 -13.11 27.72 -1.63
N ILE A 16 -12.21 28.27 -0.80
CA ILE A 16 -12.11 27.90 0.62
C ILE A 16 -13.24 28.57 1.40
N GLU A 17 -14.08 27.76 2.02
CA GLU A 17 -15.19 28.15 2.88
C GLU A 17 -14.95 27.73 4.33
N SER A 18 -15.73 28.31 5.24
CA SER A 18 -15.78 27.94 6.65
C SER A 18 -17.09 27.24 6.95
N LEU A 19 -17.04 26.08 7.62
CA LEU A 19 -18.20 25.44 8.22
C LEU A 19 -18.36 25.99 9.66
N PRO A 20 -19.52 26.57 10.04
CA PRO A 20 -19.76 27.00 11.40
C PRO A 20 -19.86 25.79 12.36
N SER A 21 -19.54 26.01 13.63
CA SER A 21 -19.63 25.02 14.71
C SER A 21 -19.92 25.73 16.02
N GLU A 22 -20.78 25.15 16.87
CA GLU A 22 -21.23 25.76 18.13
C GLU A 22 -20.10 26.13 19.11
N LYS A 23 -18.91 25.52 18.94
CA LYS A 23 -17.77 25.65 19.88
C LYS A 23 -16.69 26.65 19.44
N ASN A 24 -16.99 27.54 18.49
CA ASN A 24 -16.04 28.48 17.86
C ASN A 24 -14.87 27.84 17.08
N GLU A 25 -14.86 26.52 16.87
CA GLU A 25 -13.87 25.84 16.01
C GLU A 25 -14.24 26.03 14.53
N VAL A 26 -13.55 26.94 13.84
CA VAL A 26 -13.77 27.24 12.42
C VAL A 26 -13.10 26.18 11.53
N ARG A 27 -13.84 25.12 11.22
CA ARG A 27 -13.44 24.11 10.21
C ARG A 27 -13.51 24.71 8.82
N LYS A 28 -12.56 24.38 7.94
CA LYS A 28 -12.51 24.87 6.55
C LYS A 28 -12.69 23.77 5.53
N TYR A 29 -13.19 24.09 4.34
CA TYR A 29 -13.25 23.13 3.23
C TYR A 29 -13.12 23.84 1.89
N PHE A 30 -12.71 23.11 0.85
CA PHE A 30 -12.85 23.58 -0.53
C PHE A 30 -14.26 23.26 -1.00
N ASN A 31 -14.97 24.22 -1.57
CA ASN A 31 -16.28 24.03 -2.17
C ASN A 31 -16.20 24.03 -3.70
N PRO A 32 -16.23 22.87 -4.39
CA PRO A 32 -16.16 22.82 -5.85
C PRO A 32 -17.36 23.49 -6.54
N HIS A 33 -18.52 23.58 -5.88
CA HIS A 33 -19.70 24.26 -6.42
C HIS A 33 -19.43 25.76 -6.67
N LYS A 34 -18.49 26.38 -5.94
CA LYS A 34 -18.06 27.77 -6.16
C LYS A 34 -17.17 27.97 -7.40
N LEU A 35 -16.87 26.92 -8.17
CA LEU A 35 -16.35 27.08 -9.54
C LEU A 35 -17.37 27.75 -10.47
N GLY A 36 -18.67 27.68 -10.15
CA GLY A 36 -19.75 28.30 -10.95
C GLY A 36 -20.05 27.56 -12.27
N ASP A 37 -19.44 26.40 -12.50
CA ASP A 37 -19.62 25.60 -13.70
C ASP A 37 -20.77 24.58 -13.51
N PRO A 38 -21.84 24.60 -14.33
CA PRO A 38 -22.95 23.65 -14.24
C PRO A 38 -22.56 22.19 -14.53
N LYS A 39 -21.36 21.92 -15.08
CA LYS A 39 -20.83 20.55 -15.21
C LYS A 39 -20.69 19.87 -13.84
N TYR A 40 -20.36 20.61 -12.77
CA TYR A 40 -20.13 20.01 -11.44
C TYR A 40 -21.33 19.22 -10.91
N GLU A 41 -22.55 19.75 -11.07
CA GLU A 41 -23.76 19.11 -10.55
C GLU A 41 -24.21 17.89 -11.37
N ARG A 42 -23.66 17.71 -12.58
CA ARG A 42 -23.89 16.55 -13.46
C ARG A 42 -22.91 15.42 -13.23
N LEU A 43 -21.72 15.69 -12.69
CA LEU A 43 -20.70 14.67 -12.43
C LEU A 43 -21.25 13.55 -11.54
N PRO A 44 -20.92 12.26 -11.79
CA PRO A 44 -21.10 11.19 -10.82
C PRO A 44 -20.43 11.50 -9.48
N PHE A 45 -21.01 11.06 -8.37
CA PHE A 45 -20.54 11.38 -7.02
C PHE A 45 -19.11 10.88 -6.78
N CYS A 46 -18.73 9.71 -7.32
CA CYS A 46 -17.35 9.22 -7.30
C CYS A 46 -16.36 10.18 -8.01
N ILE A 47 -16.78 10.84 -9.10
CA ILE A 47 -15.96 11.84 -9.81
C ILE A 47 -15.90 13.15 -9.02
N ARG A 48 -16.96 13.55 -8.31
CA ARG A 48 -16.94 14.71 -7.39
C ARG A 48 -15.88 14.53 -6.28
N VAL A 49 -15.71 13.30 -5.75
CA VAL A 49 -14.64 12.99 -4.77
C VAL A 49 -13.24 13.09 -5.40
N LEU A 50 -13.07 12.64 -6.64
CA LEU A 50 -11.81 12.85 -7.38
C LEU A 50 -11.52 14.35 -7.60
N LEU A 51 -12.54 15.14 -7.94
CA LEU A 51 -12.41 16.57 -8.18
C LEU A 51 -12.02 17.34 -6.91
N GLU A 52 -12.65 17.05 -5.77
CA GLU A 52 -12.26 17.65 -4.48
C GLU A 52 -10.79 17.32 -4.16
N ALA A 53 -10.38 16.06 -4.32
CA ALA A 53 -9.02 15.63 -4.06
C ALA A 53 -8.01 16.30 -4.99
N ALA A 54 -8.35 16.49 -6.28
CA ALA A 54 -7.51 17.21 -7.24
C ALA A 54 -7.42 18.71 -6.88
N ILE A 55 -8.55 19.37 -6.59
CA ILE A 55 -8.62 20.77 -6.17
C ILE A 55 -7.72 21.02 -4.95
N ARG A 56 -7.93 20.28 -3.85
CA ARG A 56 -7.23 20.43 -2.56
C ARG A 56 -5.75 20.05 -2.60
N LYS A 57 -5.28 19.40 -3.67
CA LYS A 57 -3.90 18.93 -3.83
C LYS A 57 -3.16 19.57 -4.99
N CYS A 58 -3.77 20.54 -5.67
CA CYS A 58 -3.21 21.30 -6.80
C CYS A 58 -1.95 22.09 -6.42
N ASP A 59 -0.80 21.42 -6.35
CA ASP A 59 0.51 21.99 -6.03
C ASP A 59 1.34 22.39 -7.28
N GLY A 60 0.76 22.26 -8.48
CA GLY A 60 1.38 22.64 -9.75
C GLY A 60 2.45 21.67 -10.25
N PHE A 61 2.78 20.62 -9.48
CA PHE A 61 3.80 19.63 -9.81
C PHE A 61 3.23 18.22 -9.90
N TYR A 62 2.67 17.70 -8.79
CA TYR A 62 2.01 16.39 -8.77
C TYR A 62 0.55 16.46 -9.22
N VAL A 63 -0.10 17.59 -8.96
CA VAL A 63 -1.45 17.89 -9.45
C VAL A 63 -1.46 19.31 -10.00
N LYS A 64 -1.82 19.44 -11.27
CA LYS A 64 -1.82 20.70 -12.03
C LYS A 64 -3.25 21.21 -12.19
N GLN A 65 -3.40 22.50 -12.53
CA GLN A 65 -4.70 23.10 -12.85
C GLN A 65 -5.40 22.37 -14.02
N GLY A 66 -4.64 21.96 -15.05
CA GLY A 66 -5.17 21.20 -16.18
C GLY A 66 -5.78 19.85 -15.77
N ASP A 67 -5.21 19.20 -14.77
CA ASP A 67 -5.72 17.93 -14.25
C ASP A 67 -7.09 18.15 -13.56
N VAL A 68 -7.21 19.22 -12.75
CA VAL A 68 -8.48 19.64 -12.11
C VAL A 68 -9.55 19.93 -13.16
N TYR A 69 -9.22 20.69 -14.21
CA TYR A 69 -10.14 20.97 -15.30
C TYR A 69 -10.50 19.71 -16.12
N SER A 70 -9.58 18.74 -16.24
CA SER A 70 -9.87 17.45 -16.90
C SER A 70 -10.86 16.60 -16.11
N VAL A 71 -10.81 16.63 -14.77
CA VAL A 71 -11.81 15.95 -13.92
C VAL A 71 -13.15 16.69 -13.92
N LEU A 72 -13.15 18.03 -13.94
CA LEU A 72 -14.39 18.81 -14.14
C LEU A 72 -15.02 18.54 -15.51
N ASN A 73 -14.19 18.30 -16.52
CA ASN A 73 -14.60 18.02 -17.89
C ASN A 73 -14.79 16.51 -18.18
N TRP A 74 -15.12 15.72 -17.16
CA TRP A 74 -15.17 14.26 -17.23
C TRP A 74 -16.05 13.69 -18.37
N GLU A 75 -17.16 14.34 -18.72
CA GLU A 75 -18.02 13.91 -19.83
C GLU A 75 -17.24 13.82 -21.17
N GLU A 76 -16.27 14.71 -21.36
CA GLU A 76 -15.43 14.82 -22.57
C GLU A 76 -14.09 14.09 -22.42
N CYS A 77 -13.51 14.02 -21.21
CA CYS A 77 -12.16 13.50 -20.96
C CYS A 77 -12.08 12.02 -20.49
N GLN A 78 -13.22 11.37 -20.27
CA GLN A 78 -13.31 9.97 -19.83
C GLN A 78 -12.63 8.97 -20.80
N ASN A 79 -11.87 8.02 -20.24
CA ASN A 79 -10.94 7.09 -20.89
C ASN A 79 -9.76 7.72 -21.66
N GLU A 80 -9.61 9.05 -21.71
CA GLU A 80 -8.51 9.72 -22.44
C GLU A 80 -7.49 10.39 -21.50
N ALA A 81 -7.94 11.13 -20.49
CA ALA A 81 -7.04 11.85 -19.58
C ALA A 81 -6.44 10.93 -18.50
N GLU A 82 -5.11 10.87 -18.36
CA GLU A 82 -4.46 10.36 -17.15
C GLU A 82 -4.51 11.43 -16.05
N ILE A 83 -5.00 11.07 -14.86
CA ILE A 83 -5.18 11.98 -13.73
C ILE A 83 -4.44 11.50 -12.45
N PRO A 84 -3.85 12.42 -11.68
CA PRO A 84 -3.25 12.13 -10.38
C PRO A 84 -4.28 12.20 -9.24
N PHE A 85 -4.44 11.11 -8.48
CA PHE A 85 -5.28 11.06 -7.28
C PHE A 85 -4.45 10.85 -6.00
N SER A 86 -4.65 11.74 -5.03
CA SER A 86 -4.05 11.65 -3.70
C SER A 86 -5.12 11.23 -2.68
N PRO A 87 -5.29 9.92 -2.38
CA PRO A 87 -6.25 9.44 -1.40
C PRO A 87 -5.96 9.99 0.00
N ALA A 88 -6.98 10.02 0.84
CA ALA A 88 -6.84 10.53 2.20
C ALA A 88 -5.99 9.63 3.11
N ARG A 89 -6.00 8.30 2.89
CA ARG A 89 -5.27 7.29 3.69
C ARG A 89 -4.91 6.04 2.88
N VAL A 90 -4.08 5.17 3.46
CA VAL A 90 -3.67 3.86 2.89
C VAL A 90 -4.05 2.72 3.85
N LEU A 91 -4.47 1.59 3.30
CA LEU A 91 -4.84 0.39 4.06
C LEU A 91 -3.90 -0.79 3.70
N LEU A 92 -3.27 -1.39 4.71
CA LEU A 92 -2.33 -2.51 4.53
C LEU A 92 -2.84 -3.77 5.23
N GLN A 93 -2.68 -4.93 4.59
CA GLN A 93 -2.79 -6.25 5.24
C GLN A 93 -1.41 -6.88 5.44
N ASP A 94 -1.25 -7.86 6.34
CA ASP A 94 0.08 -8.24 6.85
C ASP A 94 1.03 -8.94 5.86
N PHE A 95 0.54 -9.53 4.77
CA PHE A 95 1.41 -10.09 3.74
C PHE A 95 1.95 -9.02 2.79
N THR A 96 1.29 -7.86 2.67
CA THR A 96 1.70 -6.75 1.79
C THR A 96 2.31 -5.60 2.57
N GLY A 97 1.88 -5.39 3.81
CA GLY A 97 2.43 -4.40 4.73
C GLY A 97 3.81 -4.77 5.29
N ILE A 98 4.16 -6.06 5.43
CA ILE A 98 5.54 -6.45 5.80
C ILE A 98 6.57 -5.87 4.82
N PRO A 99 6.55 -6.16 3.50
CA PRO A 99 7.57 -5.64 2.60
C PRO A 99 7.52 -4.12 2.47
N ALA A 100 6.34 -3.49 2.44
CA ALA A 100 6.21 -2.04 2.40
C ALA A 100 6.87 -1.35 3.59
N MET A 101 6.65 -1.85 4.81
CA MET A 101 7.27 -1.30 6.01
C MET A 101 8.76 -1.68 6.13
N VAL A 102 9.19 -2.84 5.61
CA VAL A 102 10.60 -3.23 5.48
C VAL A 102 11.35 -2.28 4.55
N ASP A 103 10.73 -1.86 3.44
CA ASP A 103 11.35 -0.92 2.50
C ASP A 103 11.43 0.50 3.05
N LEU A 104 10.47 0.94 3.86
CA LEU A 104 10.59 2.18 4.64
C LEU A 104 11.68 2.09 5.72
N ALA A 105 11.85 0.95 6.38
CA ALA A 105 12.93 0.73 7.35
C ALA A 105 14.31 0.73 6.67
N ALA A 106 14.42 0.11 5.50
CA ALA A 106 15.64 0.09 4.69
C ALA A 106 15.94 1.48 4.09
N MET A 107 14.91 2.25 3.72
CA MET A 107 15.04 3.64 3.29
C MET A 107 15.56 4.53 4.43
N ARG A 108 15.09 4.32 5.68
CA ARG A 108 15.65 5.01 6.86
C ARG A 108 17.14 4.78 7.02
N ASP A 109 17.58 3.52 6.94
CA ASP A 109 19.00 3.19 6.99
C ASP A 109 19.78 3.79 5.82
N ALA A 110 19.20 3.81 4.62
CA ALA A 110 19.82 4.38 3.44
C ALA A 110 20.05 5.89 3.57
N VAL A 111 19.04 6.65 4.00
CA VAL A 111 19.17 8.11 4.18
C VAL A 111 20.04 8.46 5.39
N ALA A 112 20.02 7.65 6.46
CA ALA A 112 20.90 7.81 7.61
C ALA A 112 22.39 7.62 7.25
N LYS A 113 22.72 6.59 6.45
CA LYS A 113 24.09 6.31 5.97
C LYS A 113 24.72 7.45 5.14
N ILE A 114 23.90 8.34 4.59
CA ILE A 114 24.31 9.50 3.76
C ILE A 114 24.01 10.85 4.43
N GLY A 115 23.73 10.84 5.75
CA GLY A 115 23.71 12.03 6.60
C GLY A 115 22.39 12.80 6.66
N VAL A 116 21.24 12.14 6.48
CA VAL A 116 19.89 12.74 6.60
C VAL A 116 19.15 12.10 7.80
N ASP A 117 18.32 12.86 8.52
CA ASP A 117 17.53 12.31 9.65
C ASP A 117 16.52 11.27 9.13
N PRO A 118 16.59 9.99 9.57
CA PRO A 118 15.61 8.97 9.18
C PRO A 118 14.16 9.33 9.57
N ASN A 119 13.94 10.30 10.48
CA ASN A 119 12.61 10.84 10.76
C ASN A 119 11.92 11.54 9.55
N LEU A 120 12.63 11.86 8.46
CA LEU A 120 11.98 12.39 7.24
C LEU A 120 11.25 11.28 6.46
N VAL A 121 11.69 10.02 6.61
CA VAL A 121 11.02 8.82 6.12
C VAL A 121 9.88 8.49 7.09
N ASN A 122 8.70 9.01 6.76
CA ASN A 122 7.43 8.82 7.46
C ASN A 122 6.28 8.96 6.46
N PRO A 123 5.24 8.11 6.54
CA PRO A 123 4.04 8.25 5.74
C PRO A 123 3.38 9.63 5.86
N LYS A 124 2.92 10.17 4.73
CA LYS A 124 2.34 11.51 4.59
C LYS A 124 0.83 11.53 4.80
N CYS A 125 0.19 10.36 4.68
CA CYS A 125 -1.20 10.11 5.03
C CYS A 125 -1.28 9.10 6.19
N PRO A 126 -2.41 9.01 6.91
CA PRO A 126 -2.73 7.86 7.74
C PRO A 126 -2.52 6.56 6.97
N THR A 127 -1.88 5.59 7.60
CA THR A 127 -1.63 4.26 7.07
C THR A 127 -2.02 3.25 8.13
N ASP A 128 -3.12 2.55 7.90
CA ASP A 128 -3.66 1.59 8.85
C ASP A 128 -3.28 0.18 8.40
N LEU A 129 -2.48 -0.52 9.21
CA LEU A 129 -2.06 -1.89 8.94
C LEU A 129 -2.84 -2.88 9.81
N ILE A 130 -3.38 -3.92 9.20
CA ILE A 130 -4.19 -4.94 9.86
C ILE A 130 -3.52 -6.30 9.66
N VAL A 131 -3.53 -7.13 10.70
CA VAL A 131 -2.99 -8.49 10.65
C VAL A 131 -4.14 -9.48 10.67
N ASP A 132 -4.36 -10.19 9.56
CA ASP A 132 -5.49 -11.11 9.37
C ASP A 132 -5.21 -12.27 8.40
N HIS A 133 -4.14 -12.20 7.59
CA HIS A 133 -3.69 -13.27 6.69
C HIS A 133 -2.75 -14.28 7.38
N SER A 134 -2.49 -14.10 8.68
CA SER A 134 -1.47 -14.85 9.43
C SER A 134 -1.93 -16.18 10.04
N LEU A 135 -3.24 -16.39 10.26
CA LEU A 135 -3.77 -17.60 10.89
C LEU A 135 -3.66 -18.83 9.98
N GLN A 136 -3.29 -19.97 10.58
CA GLN A 136 -3.27 -21.28 9.95
C GLN A 136 -4.01 -22.28 10.85
N ILE A 137 -4.75 -23.21 10.25
CA ILE A 137 -5.48 -24.24 11.01
C ILE A 137 -4.56 -25.44 11.21
N ASP A 138 -4.04 -25.58 12.42
CA ASP A 138 -3.14 -26.65 12.89
C ASP A 138 -3.84 -27.69 13.78
N PHE A 139 -4.99 -27.33 14.33
CA PHE A 139 -5.76 -28.13 15.27
C PHE A 139 -7.23 -28.22 14.85
N SER A 140 -7.85 -29.35 15.15
CA SER A 140 -9.27 -29.61 14.92
C SER A 140 -9.76 -30.68 15.89
N LYS A 141 -11.09 -30.87 15.96
CA LYS A 141 -11.76 -31.87 16.81
C LYS A 141 -11.48 -33.33 16.38
N CYS A 142 -10.94 -33.55 15.18
CA CYS A 142 -10.69 -34.88 14.61
C CYS A 142 -9.19 -35.24 14.60
N ALA A 143 -8.89 -36.52 14.86
CA ALA A 143 -7.54 -37.08 14.75
C ALA A 143 -7.24 -37.58 13.33
N ILE A 144 -5.97 -37.54 12.93
CA ILE A 144 -5.47 -38.24 11.73
C ILE A 144 -4.66 -39.46 12.18
N GLN A 145 -4.98 -40.64 11.65
CA GLN A 145 -4.03 -41.76 11.57
C GLN A 145 -3.28 -41.69 10.24
N ASN A 146 -1.99 -42.05 10.23
CA ASN A 146 -1.07 -41.69 9.14
C ASN A 146 -1.43 -42.37 7.79
N ALA A 147 -1.74 -41.56 6.78
CA ALA A 147 -1.86 -42.03 5.40
C ALA A 147 -0.46 -42.21 4.73
N PRO A 148 -0.26 -43.24 3.87
CA PRO A 148 0.99 -43.46 3.16
C PRO A 148 1.25 -42.43 2.03
N ASN A 149 2.50 -42.38 1.56
CA ASN A 149 3.06 -41.25 0.81
C ASN A 149 2.97 -41.38 -0.74
N PRO A 150 2.20 -40.54 -1.45
CA PRO A 150 2.17 -40.52 -2.92
C PRO A 150 3.35 -39.69 -3.48
N GLY A 151 4.57 -40.22 -3.40
CA GLY A 151 5.76 -39.41 -3.74
C GLY A 151 7.11 -40.12 -3.59
N GLY A 152 7.24 -41.33 -4.13
CA GLY A 152 8.49 -42.10 -4.15
C GLY A 152 8.29 -43.44 -4.85
N GLY A 153 9.26 -43.90 -5.64
CA GLY A 153 9.21 -45.22 -6.25
C GLY A 153 9.77 -46.27 -5.29
N ASP A 154 8.91 -47.13 -4.74
CA ASP A 154 9.33 -48.21 -3.85
C ASP A 154 10.06 -49.33 -4.61
N GLY A 155 11.40 -49.30 -4.53
CA GLY A 155 12.21 -50.48 -4.79
C GLY A 155 11.97 -51.51 -3.69
N GLN A 156 11.15 -52.53 -3.97
CA GLN A 156 10.76 -53.55 -3.00
C GLN A 156 11.96 -54.34 -2.45
N GLY A 157 12.43 -53.96 -1.26
CA GLY A 157 13.21 -54.85 -0.39
C GLY A 157 12.26 -55.76 0.40
N PRO A 158 12.49 -57.08 0.47
CA PRO A 158 11.59 -58.01 1.14
C PRO A 158 11.56 -57.76 2.66
N GLY A 159 10.35 -57.70 3.23
CA GLY A 159 10.13 -57.38 4.64
C GLY A 159 10.68 -58.42 5.63
N PRO A 160 10.89 -58.04 6.90
CA PRO A 160 11.43 -58.93 7.92
C PRO A 160 10.43 -60.04 8.28
N ARG A 161 10.72 -61.28 7.88
CA ARG A 161 10.04 -62.46 8.42
C ARG A 161 10.34 -62.60 9.92
N SER A 162 9.35 -63.11 10.65
CA SER A 162 9.47 -63.46 12.06
C SER A 162 10.59 -64.46 12.32
N VAL A 163 11.29 -64.29 13.45
CA VAL A 163 12.35 -65.17 13.92
C VAL A 163 11.92 -65.83 15.24
N PRO A 164 11.61 -67.14 15.25
CA PRO A 164 11.50 -67.92 16.48
C PRO A 164 12.84 -67.97 17.23
N GLY A 165 12.79 -68.18 18.55
CA GLY A 165 13.97 -68.11 19.43
C GLY A 165 15.11 -69.08 19.06
N ARG A 166 16.35 -68.69 19.37
CA ARG A 166 17.57 -69.41 18.98
C ARG A 166 18.51 -69.63 20.17
N PRO A 167 18.88 -70.88 20.52
CA PRO A 167 20.04 -71.18 21.37
C PRO A 167 21.38 -70.87 20.67
N ALA A 168 22.48 -70.94 21.43
CA ALA A 168 23.81 -70.51 20.98
C ALA A 168 24.46 -71.40 19.89
N PRO A 169 25.40 -70.87 19.07
CA PRO A 169 26.02 -71.59 17.96
C PRO A 169 27.36 -72.26 18.30
N ARG A 170 27.73 -73.29 17.52
CA ARG A 170 29.11 -73.76 17.28
C ARG A 170 29.24 -74.25 15.82
N GLY A 171 30.40 -74.04 15.18
CA GLY A 171 30.87 -74.87 14.05
C GLY A 171 30.59 -74.41 12.59
N HIS A 172 31.46 -73.54 12.06
CA HIS A 172 32.25 -73.72 10.81
C HIS A 172 31.68 -74.25 9.44
N HIS A 173 32.20 -73.62 8.37
CA HIS A 173 32.50 -74.09 6.99
C HIS A 173 31.42 -74.27 5.87
N ALA A 174 31.40 -73.28 4.96
CA ALA A 174 31.73 -73.34 3.50
C ALA A 174 30.85 -74.00 2.41
N SER A 175 30.92 -73.42 1.19
CA SER A 175 30.53 -73.92 -0.16
C SER A 175 29.01 -74.01 -0.50
N SER A 176 28.52 -74.05 -1.76
CA SER A 176 28.95 -73.51 -3.08
C SER A 176 27.82 -73.66 -4.17
N SER A 177 28.04 -73.21 -5.43
CA SER A 177 27.15 -73.30 -6.64
C SER A 177 25.84 -72.46 -6.64
N ALA A 178 25.29 -71.85 -7.73
CA ALA A 178 25.29 -72.02 -9.21
C ALA A 178 24.18 -73.00 -9.75
N GLN A 179 23.53 -72.85 -10.92
CA GLN A 179 23.81 -72.08 -12.16
C GLN A 179 22.57 -71.95 -13.13
N CYS A 180 22.62 -71.04 -14.13
CA CYS A 180 21.84 -70.96 -15.43
C CYS A 180 20.28 -70.83 -15.42
N GLY A 181 19.56 -70.33 -16.48
CA GLY A 181 19.85 -69.74 -17.82
C GLY A 181 18.60 -69.88 -18.77
N GLY A 182 18.34 -69.20 -19.91
CA GLY A 182 18.95 -68.08 -20.70
C GLY A 182 18.27 -67.89 -22.11
N GLN A 183 18.71 -66.90 -22.92
CA GLN A 183 18.37 -66.59 -24.38
C GLN A 183 17.11 -65.72 -24.73
N ARG A 184 17.29 -64.51 -25.37
CA ARG A 184 17.08 -64.08 -26.82
C ARG A 184 15.63 -63.63 -27.19
N GLY A 185 15.29 -62.71 -28.15
CA GLY A 185 16.00 -61.73 -29.02
C GLY A 185 15.75 -61.91 -30.56
N GLY A 186 15.45 -60.94 -31.46
CA GLY A 186 15.19 -59.46 -31.41
C GLY A 186 15.12 -58.78 -32.84
N CYS A 187 14.81 -57.45 -32.94
CA CYS A 187 14.84 -56.54 -34.16
C CYS A 187 13.76 -56.72 -35.29
N SER A 188 13.39 -55.76 -36.20
CA SER A 188 13.48 -54.26 -36.29
C SER A 188 12.74 -53.67 -37.55
N LYS A 189 12.41 -52.34 -37.56
CA LYS A 189 11.80 -51.50 -38.68
C LYS A 189 10.30 -51.81 -38.96
N GLY A 190 9.39 -50.93 -39.45
CA GLY A 190 9.30 -49.49 -39.83
C GLY A 190 8.09 -49.27 -40.82
N SER A 191 7.46 -48.11 -41.11
CA SER A 191 7.45 -46.74 -40.53
C SER A 191 6.45 -45.77 -41.27
N CYS A 192 5.78 -44.84 -40.56
CA CYS A 192 5.07 -43.59 -41.00
C CYS A 192 3.75 -43.62 -41.86
N THR A 193 2.65 -43.03 -41.32
CA THR A 193 1.73 -42.00 -41.94
C THR A 193 0.67 -41.47 -40.94
N ASP A 194 0.05 -40.32 -41.25
CA ASP A 194 -0.60 -39.31 -40.39
C ASP A 194 -1.94 -39.61 -39.64
N LEU A 195 -2.10 -38.95 -38.45
CA LEU A 195 -3.25 -38.18 -37.87
C LEU A 195 -4.72 -38.72 -37.89
N PRO A 196 -5.67 -38.19 -37.06
CA PRO A 196 -5.58 -37.08 -36.09
C PRO A 196 -6.06 -37.36 -34.64
N ALA A 197 -5.76 -36.39 -33.76
CA ALA A 197 -6.44 -35.99 -32.51
C ALA A 197 -7.40 -36.95 -31.76
N ARG A 198 -7.03 -37.29 -30.52
CA ARG A 198 -7.98 -37.57 -29.43
C ARG A 198 -7.53 -36.89 -28.15
N ALA A 199 -8.26 -35.86 -27.72
CA ALA A 199 -7.92 -35.09 -26.52
C ALA A 199 -8.31 -35.88 -25.25
N THR A 200 -7.33 -36.44 -24.55
CA THR A 200 -7.52 -37.02 -23.21
C THR A 200 -7.56 -35.92 -22.15
N SER A 201 -8.54 -35.98 -21.26
CA SER A 201 -8.79 -35.01 -20.19
C SER A 201 -7.57 -34.80 -19.28
N VAL A 202 -7.10 -33.55 -19.18
CA VAL A 202 -6.05 -33.16 -18.22
C VAL A 202 -6.66 -33.13 -16.82
N GLN A 203 -6.20 -34.01 -15.93
CA GLN A 203 -6.63 -34.03 -14.52
C GLN A 203 -6.10 -32.80 -13.77
N ILE A 204 -6.92 -32.25 -12.88
CA ILE A 204 -6.65 -30.97 -12.18
C ILE A 204 -6.09 -31.26 -10.78
N GLU A 205 -4.85 -31.77 -10.70
CA GLU A 205 -4.14 -31.90 -9.42
C GLU A 205 -3.66 -30.51 -8.94
N ASN A 206 -4.54 -29.78 -8.25
CA ASN A 206 -4.25 -28.44 -7.71
C ASN A 206 -4.92 -28.13 -6.36
N THR A 207 -5.38 -29.15 -5.65
CA THR A 207 -5.74 -29.02 -4.23
C THR A 207 -4.46 -28.79 -3.43
N PRO A 208 -4.38 -27.77 -2.56
CA PRO A 208 -3.27 -27.64 -1.62
C PRO A 208 -3.43 -28.73 -0.56
N LEU A 209 -2.94 -29.93 -0.86
CA LEU A 209 -2.91 -31.04 0.10
C LEU A 209 -2.24 -30.56 1.39
N LEU A 210 -3.03 -30.51 2.47
CA LEU A 210 -2.49 -30.57 3.81
C LEU A 210 -1.53 -31.75 3.84
N CYS A 211 -0.25 -31.49 4.11
CA CYS A 211 0.71 -32.54 4.41
C CYS A 211 0.09 -33.38 5.55
N PRO A 212 -0.19 -34.70 5.38
CA PRO A 212 -1.09 -35.45 6.28
C PRO A 212 -0.68 -35.52 7.77
N PHE A 213 0.47 -34.98 8.11
CA PHE A 213 1.10 -34.95 9.43
C PHE A 213 0.74 -33.69 10.26
N HIS A 214 -0.25 -32.90 9.84
CA HIS A 214 -0.44 -31.52 10.34
C HIS A 214 -1.52 -31.31 11.41
N LEU A 215 -2.67 -32.00 11.37
CA LEU A 215 -3.74 -31.80 12.35
C LEU A 215 -3.52 -32.65 13.61
N LYS A 216 -3.55 -32.00 14.79
CA LYS A 216 -3.68 -32.69 16.08
C LYS A 216 -5.11 -32.58 16.63
N PRO A 217 -5.67 -33.66 17.21
CA PRO A 217 -6.96 -33.61 17.89
C PRO A 217 -6.84 -32.79 19.19
N VAL A 218 -7.77 -31.85 19.39
CA VAL A 218 -7.96 -31.09 20.64
C VAL A 218 -9.46 -30.90 20.90
N SER A 219 -9.84 -30.45 22.09
CA SER A 219 -11.26 -30.22 22.38
C SER A 219 -11.80 -28.97 21.65
N GLU A 220 -13.12 -28.91 21.50
CA GLU A 220 -13.84 -27.82 20.84
C GLU A 220 -13.47 -26.42 21.39
N PRO A 221 -13.57 -26.12 22.71
CA PRO A 221 -13.19 -24.81 23.25
C PRO A 221 -11.68 -24.51 23.13
N GLU A 222 -10.83 -25.52 23.00
CA GLU A 222 -9.38 -25.33 22.82
C GLU A 222 -8.97 -25.09 21.36
N THR A 223 -9.80 -25.45 20.38
CA THR A 223 -9.42 -25.48 18.96
C THR A 223 -9.04 -24.08 18.45
N ALA A 224 -9.89 -23.08 18.68
CA ALA A 224 -9.62 -21.70 18.27
C ALA A 224 -8.38 -21.12 18.99
N LEU A 225 -8.29 -21.34 20.31
CA LEU A 225 -7.19 -20.84 21.15
C LEU A 225 -5.83 -21.42 20.73
N LYS A 226 -5.73 -22.72 20.45
CA LYS A 226 -4.46 -23.36 20.05
C LYS A 226 -4.04 -23.03 18.62
N ASN A 227 -5.00 -22.81 17.71
CA ASN A 227 -4.70 -22.28 16.37
C ASN A 227 -4.15 -20.84 16.47
N GLN A 228 -4.75 -19.99 17.30
CA GLN A 228 -4.29 -18.63 17.57
C GLN A 228 -2.90 -18.63 18.25
N GLU A 229 -2.66 -19.48 19.26
CA GLU A 229 -1.35 -19.63 19.90
C GLU A 229 -0.25 -19.98 18.88
N MET A 230 -0.50 -20.93 17.98
CA MET A 230 0.47 -21.31 16.95
C MET A 230 0.68 -20.22 15.88
N GLU A 231 -0.34 -19.44 15.53
CA GLU A 231 -0.18 -18.23 14.70
C GLU A 231 0.77 -17.23 15.37
N LEU A 232 0.52 -16.90 16.64
CA LEU A 232 1.30 -15.93 17.40
C LEU A 232 2.75 -16.38 17.59
N ILE A 233 2.99 -17.69 17.77
CA ILE A 233 4.32 -18.29 17.78
C ILE A 233 5.00 -18.18 16.39
N ARG A 234 4.31 -18.59 15.31
CA ARG A 234 4.87 -18.58 13.93
C ARG A 234 5.21 -17.19 13.44
N ASN A 235 4.39 -16.20 13.80
CA ASN A 235 4.46 -14.84 13.30
C ASN A 235 5.09 -13.84 14.28
N LYS A 236 5.59 -14.30 15.45
CA LYS A 236 6.18 -13.45 16.50
C LYS A 236 7.15 -12.40 15.95
N GLU A 237 8.10 -12.78 15.09
CA GLU A 237 9.10 -11.87 14.51
C GLU A 237 8.45 -10.77 13.63
N ARG A 238 7.41 -11.12 12.87
CA ARG A 238 6.64 -10.20 12.03
C ARG A 238 5.81 -9.23 12.88
N LEU A 239 5.20 -9.72 13.96
CA LEU A 239 4.44 -8.91 14.91
C LEU A 239 5.35 -7.97 15.72
N GLN A 240 6.55 -8.42 16.11
CA GLN A 240 7.59 -7.57 16.70
C GLN A 240 8.00 -6.44 15.77
N PHE A 241 8.20 -6.74 14.47
CA PHE A 241 8.51 -5.73 13.47
C PHE A 241 7.36 -4.72 13.28
N PHE A 242 6.10 -5.14 13.25
CA PHE A 242 4.96 -4.22 13.20
C PHE A 242 4.78 -3.38 14.47
N LYS A 243 5.01 -3.94 15.65
CA LYS A 243 4.96 -3.17 16.91
C LYS A 243 6.15 -2.20 17.05
N TRP A 244 7.27 -2.47 16.36
CA TRP A 244 8.30 -1.45 16.12
C TRP A 244 7.79 -0.39 15.15
N CYS A 245 7.18 -0.77 14.03
CA CYS A 245 6.67 0.17 13.02
C CYS A 245 5.67 1.21 13.58
N SER A 246 4.69 0.78 14.38
CA SER A 246 3.68 1.69 14.97
C SER A 246 4.23 2.66 16.01
N LYS A 247 5.44 2.41 16.55
CA LYS A 247 6.18 3.38 17.38
C LYS A 247 7.09 4.27 16.52
N ALA A 248 7.81 3.65 15.58
CA ALA A 248 8.88 4.29 14.84
C ALA A 248 8.37 5.21 13.73
N PHE A 249 7.20 4.94 13.14
CA PHE A 249 6.63 5.72 12.05
C PHE A 249 5.42 6.54 12.51
N LYS A 250 5.44 7.84 12.21
CA LYS A 250 4.27 8.71 12.31
C LYS A 250 3.21 8.25 11.31
N ASN A 251 1.94 8.45 11.66
CA ASN A 251 0.77 8.10 10.84
C ASN A 251 0.59 6.60 10.57
N VAL A 252 1.39 5.70 11.18
CA VAL A 252 1.21 4.24 11.05
C VAL A 252 0.43 3.71 12.26
N SER A 253 -0.77 3.21 12.01
CA SER A 253 -1.54 2.41 12.98
C SER A 253 -1.33 0.92 12.72
N VAL A 254 -1.41 0.10 13.77
CA VAL A 254 -1.41 -1.37 13.64
C VAL A 254 -2.54 -1.97 14.47
N VAL A 255 -3.42 -2.71 13.80
CA VAL A 255 -4.49 -3.53 14.39
C VAL A 255 -3.94 -4.94 14.60
N PRO A 256 -3.89 -5.47 15.85
CA PRO A 256 -3.36 -6.81 16.13
C PRO A 256 -4.30 -7.95 15.68
N PRO A 257 -3.80 -9.20 15.59
CA PRO A 257 -4.51 -10.33 14.96
C PRO A 257 -5.88 -10.69 15.54
N ASP A 258 -6.14 -10.35 16.80
CA ASP A 258 -7.31 -10.81 17.55
C ASP A 258 -8.50 -9.84 17.54
N ILE A 259 -8.41 -8.76 16.74
CA ILE A 259 -9.45 -7.73 16.61
C ILE A 259 -10.46 -8.08 15.50
N GLY A 260 -10.00 -8.24 14.26
CA GLY A 260 -10.85 -8.52 13.11
C GLY A 260 -10.15 -8.34 11.76
N SER A 261 -10.85 -8.70 10.68
CA SER A 261 -10.31 -8.67 9.31
C SER A 261 -10.19 -7.25 8.74
N VAL A 262 -9.29 -7.10 7.75
CA VAL A 262 -8.88 -5.82 7.18
C VAL A 262 -10.05 -4.97 6.67
N HIS A 263 -11.02 -5.57 5.98
CA HIS A 263 -12.18 -4.83 5.46
C HIS A 263 -13.22 -4.52 6.54
N GLN A 264 -13.46 -5.43 7.48
CA GLN A 264 -14.44 -5.21 8.55
C GLN A 264 -13.96 -4.11 9.51
N VAL A 265 -12.72 -4.14 9.97
CA VAL A 265 -12.17 -3.07 10.83
C VAL A 265 -12.02 -1.76 10.05
N ASN A 266 -11.82 -1.81 8.72
CA ASN A 266 -11.89 -0.62 7.88
C ASN A 266 -13.30 0.03 7.89
N LEU A 267 -14.37 -0.76 7.73
CA LEU A 267 -15.75 -0.27 7.84
C LEU A 267 -16.08 0.21 9.27
N GLU A 268 -15.78 -0.62 10.27
CA GLU A 268 -16.33 -0.50 11.64
C GLU A 268 -15.50 0.40 12.58
N TYR A 269 -14.29 0.79 12.20
CA TYR A 269 -13.39 1.53 13.10
C TYR A 269 -12.52 2.60 12.42
N LEU A 270 -12.02 2.34 11.21
CA LEU A 270 -11.10 3.26 10.52
C LEU A 270 -11.80 4.26 9.60
N SER A 271 -12.96 3.89 9.03
CA SER A 271 -13.78 4.75 8.19
C SER A 271 -14.19 6.02 8.93
N ARG A 272 -14.03 7.16 8.26
CA ARG A 272 -14.45 8.46 8.82
C ARG A 272 -15.54 9.14 8.00
N VAL A 273 -15.72 8.74 6.73
CA VAL A 273 -16.53 9.40 5.68
C VAL A 273 -16.08 10.82 5.34
N VAL A 274 -15.82 11.64 6.35
CA VAL A 274 -15.19 12.95 6.26
C VAL A 274 -13.93 12.92 7.13
N GLN A 275 -12.80 13.28 6.54
CA GLN A 275 -11.52 13.39 7.20
C GLN A 275 -11.31 14.84 7.67
N GLU A 276 -10.71 14.99 8.86
CA GLU A 276 -10.35 16.29 9.43
C GLU A 276 -8.83 16.33 9.64
N SER A 277 -8.15 17.33 9.07
CA SER A 277 -6.70 17.48 9.16
C SER A 277 -6.26 18.93 8.91
N GLU A 278 -5.34 19.44 9.73
CA GLU A 278 -4.79 20.82 9.61
C GLU A 278 -5.86 21.93 9.58
N GLY A 279 -7.03 21.68 10.19
CA GLY A 279 -8.19 22.59 10.21
C GLY A 279 -9.09 22.50 8.97
N PHE A 280 -8.77 21.63 8.02
CA PHE A 280 -9.59 21.34 6.85
C PHE A 280 -10.40 20.04 7.00
N ILE A 281 -11.62 20.03 6.49
CA ILE A 281 -12.44 18.84 6.26
C ILE A 281 -12.57 18.53 4.77
N TYR A 282 -12.55 17.24 4.44
CA TYR A 282 -12.60 16.72 3.06
C TYR A 282 -13.07 15.25 3.06
N PRO A 283 -13.46 14.65 1.91
CA PRO A 283 -14.00 13.29 1.88
C PRO A 283 -12.95 12.24 2.25
N ASP A 284 -13.35 11.22 2.98
CA ASP A 284 -12.52 10.03 3.20
C ASP A 284 -12.33 9.27 1.89
N SER A 285 -11.12 8.75 1.70
CA SER A 285 -10.75 7.98 0.51
C SER A 285 -9.52 7.14 0.79
N VAL A 286 -9.49 5.91 0.28
CA VAL A 286 -8.49 4.93 0.65
C VAL A 286 -8.09 4.03 -0.51
N VAL A 287 -6.79 3.94 -0.76
CA VAL A 287 -6.23 2.86 -1.56
C VAL A 287 -5.63 1.82 -0.63
N GLY A 288 -5.75 0.54 -0.98
CA GLY A 288 -5.25 -0.54 -0.13
C GLY A 288 -4.54 -1.62 -0.90
N THR A 289 -3.67 -2.36 -0.23
CA THR A 289 -2.92 -3.48 -0.83
C THR A 289 -3.73 -4.77 -0.94
N ASP A 290 -5.05 -4.67 -1.03
CA ASP A 290 -5.99 -5.76 -1.22
C ASP A 290 -7.09 -5.38 -2.23
N SER A 291 -7.47 -6.31 -3.10
CA SER A 291 -8.51 -6.07 -4.12
C SER A 291 -9.89 -5.75 -3.54
N HIS A 292 -10.22 -6.28 -2.36
CA HIS A 292 -11.52 -6.09 -1.71
C HIS A 292 -11.58 -4.79 -0.87
N THR A 293 -10.55 -3.92 -0.93
CA THR A 293 -10.64 -2.54 -0.39
C THR A 293 -11.86 -1.79 -0.94
N THR A 294 -12.38 -2.17 -2.11
CA THR A 294 -13.62 -1.64 -2.70
C THR A 294 -14.85 -1.79 -1.81
N MET A 295 -14.86 -2.68 -0.81
CA MET A 295 -15.97 -2.86 0.15
C MET A 295 -16.38 -1.55 0.85
N ILE A 296 -15.42 -0.63 1.07
CA ILE A 296 -15.63 0.66 1.73
C ILE A 296 -16.50 1.64 0.90
N ASN A 297 -16.59 1.45 -0.43
CA ASN A 297 -17.43 2.25 -1.32
C ASN A 297 -18.94 2.10 -1.03
N GLY A 298 -19.35 1.06 -0.28
CA GLY A 298 -20.72 0.89 0.19
C GLY A 298 -21.15 1.90 1.27
N LEU A 299 -20.21 2.68 1.81
CA LEU A 299 -20.43 3.77 2.78
C LEU A 299 -20.05 5.15 2.20
N GLY A 300 -19.99 5.30 0.87
CA GLY A 300 -19.65 6.56 0.21
C GLY A 300 -18.19 7.02 0.31
N VAL A 301 -17.29 6.15 0.77
CA VAL A 301 -15.84 6.39 0.82
C VAL A 301 -15.20 5.85 -0.45
N LEU A 302 -14.56 6.70 -1.25
CA LEU A 302 -13.97 6.26 -2.52
C LEU A 302 -12.69 5.45 -2.27
N GLY A 303 -12.65 4.19 -2.72
CA GLY A 303 -11.46 3.35 -2.54
C GLY A 303 -11.40 2.07 -3.37
N TRP A 304 -10.19 1.60 -3.64
CA TRP A 304 -9.92 0.40 -4.43
C TRP A 304 -8.56 -0.25 -4.09
N GLY A 305 -8.33 -1.44 -4.64
CA GLY A 305 -7.09 -2.19 -4.48
C GLY A 305 -5.99 -1.74 -5.43
N VAL A 306 -4.80 -1.45 -4.90
CA VAL A 306 -3.58 -1.08 -5.63
C VAL A 306 -2.41 -1.98 -5.21
N GLY A 307 -1.26 -1.85 -5.87
CA GLY A 307 -0.07 -2.61 -5.50
C GLY A 307 0.64 -2.18 -4.22
N GLY A 308 1.54 -3.04 -3.76
CA GLY A 308 2.42 -2.74 -2.63
C GLY A 308 3.33 -1.55 -2.92
N ILE A 309 3.98 -1.52 -4.09
CA ILE A 309 4.87 -0.42 -4.52
C ILE A 309 4.07 0.88 -4.75
N GLU A 310 2.85 0.77 -5.27
CA GLU A 310 1.95 1.91 -5.45
C GLU A 310 1.50 2.46 -4.09
N SER A 311 1.17 1.59 -3.14
CA SER A 311 0.86 1.97 -1.74
C SER A 311 2.06 2.58 -1.02
N GLU A 312 3.26 2.01 -1.17
CA GLU A 312 4.53 2.56 -0.67
C GLU A 312 4.75 3.99 -1.19
N ALA A 313 4.48 4.24 -2.48
CA ALA A 313 4.58 5.55 -3.11
C ALA A 313 3.52 6.53 -2.57
N VAL A 314 2.28 6.11 -2.39
CA VAL A 314 1.19 6.92 -1.82
C VAL A 314 1.44 7.26 -0.35
N MET A 315 1.87 6.28 0.45
CA MET A 315 2.37 6.50 1.81
C MET A 315 3.46 7.56 1.81
N LEU A 316 4.40 7.52 0.86
CA LEU A 316 5.47 8.49 0.72
C LEU A 316 5.04 9.86 0.13
N GLY A 317 3.79 9.99 -0.31
CA GLY A 317 3.17 11.25 -0.76
C GLY A 317 3.18 11.46 -2.27
N GLN A 318 3.29 10.40 -3.08
CA GLN A 318 2.95 10.44 -4.51
C GLN A 318 1.43 10.29 -4.70
N PRO A 319 0.83 10.87 -5.75
CA PRO A 319 -0.49 10.46 -6.22
C PRO A 319 -0.43 9.08 -6.90
N VAL A 320 -1.58 8.40 -6.98
CA VAL A 320 -1.82 7.32 -7.94
C VAL A 320 -2.13 7.97 -9.30
N SER A 321 -1.44 7.57 -10.37
CA SER A 321 -1.84 7.91 -11.75
C SER A 321 -2.79 6.85 -12.27
N PHE A 322 -3.88 7.27 -12.90
CA PHE A 322 -4.81 6.38 -13.59
C PHE A 322 -5.60 7.14 -14.65
N THR A 323 -6.10 6.42 -15.65
CA THR A 323 -6.96 6.96 -16.69
C THR A 323 -8.32 7.33 -16.08
N LEU A 324 -8.79 8.55 -16.32
CA LEU A 324 -10.06 9.09 -15.85
C LEU A 324 -11.21 8.17 -16.31
N PRO A 325 -11.92 7.47 -15.41
CA PRO A 325 -12.70 6.30 -15.81
C PRO A 325 -14.10 6.67 -16.32
N GLN A 326 -14.58 5.93 -17.32
CA GLN A 326 -16.03 5.84 -17.59
C GLN A 326 -16.78 5.35 -16.35
N VAL A 327 -17.99 5.89 -16.11
CA VAL A 327 -18.84 5.57 -14.96
C VAL A 327 -20.18 5.04 -15.45
N VAL A 328 -20.48 3.80 -15.09
CA VAL A 328 -21.74 3.14 -15.41
C VAL A 328 -22.73 3.33 -14.26
N GLY A 329 -23.85 4.00 -14.53
CA GLY A 329 -24.93 4.18 -13.59
C GLY A 329 -25.74 2.88 -13.46
N CYS A 330 -25.65 2.21 -12.31
CA CYS A 330 -26.46 1.04 -12.01
C CYS A 330 -27.76 1.46 -11.29
N LYS A 331 -28.83 1.60 -12.07
CA LYS A 331 -30.14 2.05 -11.58
C LYS A 331 -30.92 0.87 -10.98
N LEU A 332 -31.15 0.89 -9.67
CA LEU A 332 -31.92 -0.15 -8.98
C LEU A 332 -33.40 0.25 -8.91
N VAL A 333 -34.29 -0.66 -9.33
CA VAL A 333 -35.75 -0.46 -9.36
C VAL A 333 -36.49 -1.70 -8.85
N GLY A 334 -37.80 -1.58 -8.60
CA GLY A 334 -38.62 -2.65 -8.03
C GLY A 334 -38.35 -2.88 -6.54
N SER A 335 -38.77 -4.04 -6.02
CA SER A 335 -38.59 -4.42 -4.61
C SER A 335 -37.95 -5.79 -4.43
N VAL A 336 -37.15 -5.94 -3.36
CA VAL A 336 -36.40 -7.18 -3.08
C VAL A 336 -37.33 -8.28 -2.55
N SER A 337 -37.36 -9.43 -3.25
CA SER A 337 -38.11 -10.64 -2.84
C SER A 337 -37.87 -11.03 -1.37
N THR A 338 -38.89 -11.58 -0.69
CA THR A 338 -38.86 -11.90 0.75
C THR A 338 -37.81 -12.95 1.12
N LEU A 339 -37.63 -13.97 0.27
CA LEU A 339 -36.62 -15.03 0.45
C LEU A 339 -35.23 -14.64 -0.08
N ALA A 340 -35.10 -13.56 -0.85
CA ALA A 340 -33.81 -13.12 -1.39
C ALA A 340 -32.95 -12.47 -0.29
N THR A 341 -31.79 -13.07 -0.03
CA THR A 341 -30.77 -12.57 0.89
C THR A 341 -29.86 -11.55 0.22
N SER A 342 -29.03 -10.84 0.99
CA SER A 342 -28.11 -9.83 0.42
C SER A 342 -27.20 -10.40 -0.67
N ILE A 343 -26.68 -11.61 -0.48
CA ILE A 343 -25.84 -12.29 -1.46
C ILE A 343 -26.61 -12.68 -2.74
N ASP A 344 -27.92 -12.93 -2.68
CA ASP A 344 -28.73 -13.13 -3.88
C ASP A 344 -28.84 -11.83 -4.70
N ILE A 345 -29.01 -10.68 -4.03
CA ILE A 345 -28.98 -9.34 -4.64
C ILE A 345 -27.60 -9.09 -5.27
N VAL A 346 -26.53 -9.27 -4.50
CA VAL A 346 -25.14 -9.05 -4.91
C VAL A 346 -24.78 -9.92 -6.11
N LEU A 347 -25.11 -11.21 -6.07
CA LEU A 347 -24.92 -12.11 -7.20
C LEU A 347 -25.79 -11.68 -8.38
N GLY A 348 -27.06 -11.34 -8.17
CA GLY A 348 -27.99 -10.84 -9.18
C GLY A 348 -27.40 -9.65 -9.95
N ILE A 349 -26.93 -8.63 -9.23
CA ILE A 349 -26.23 -7.46 -9.78
C ILE A 349 -24.94 -7.88 -10.51
N THR A 350 -24.07 -8.67 -9.87
CA THR A 350 -22.80 -9.18 -10.44
C THR A 350 -23.00 -9.87 -11.79
N LYS A 351 -24.12 -10.57 -12.00
CA LYS A 351 -24.45 -11.20 -13.29
C LYS A 351 -24.75 -10.15 -14.36
N HIS A 352 -25.66 -9.21 -14.09
CA HIS A 352 -26.05 -8.20 -15.08
C HIS A 352 -24.86 -7.31 -15.46
N LEU A 353 -24.06 -6.86 -14.48
CA LEU A 353 -22.84 -6.09 -14.72
C LEU A 353 -21.81 -6.86 -15.56
N ARG A 354 -21.58 -8.15 -15.26
CA ARG A 354 -20.72 -9.01 -16.11
C ARG A 354 -21.27 -9.18 -17.53
N GLN A 355 -22.58 -9.27 -17.70
CA GLN A 355 -23.21 -9.41 -19.02
C GLN A 355 -23.15 -8.12 -19.85
N ALA A 356 -23.12 -6.95 -19.20
CA ALA A 356 -22.88 -5.66 -19.84
C ALA A 356 -21.40 -5.37 -20.15
N GLY A 357 -20.45 -6.18 -19.66
CA GLY A 357 -19.05 -6.11 -20.06
C GLY A 357 -18.27 -4.89 -19.54
N ILE A 358 -18.63 -4.37 -18.35
CA ILE A 358 -18.15 -3.11 -17.75
C ILE A 358 -16.66 -3.08 -17.30
N GLY A 359 -15.78 -3.87 -17.92
CA GLY A 359 -14.41 -4.08 -17.48
C GLY A 359 -13.59 -2.79 -17.35
N GLY A 360 -12.93 -2.60 -16.20
CA GLY A 360 -12.07 -1.45 -15.89
C GLY A 360 -12.80 -0.14 -15.55
N ARG A 361 -14.12 -0.08 -15.78
CA ARG A 361 -14.95 1.10 -15.49
C ARG A 361 -15.22 1.27 -13.99
N PHE A 362 -15.71 2.45 -13.63
CA PHE A 362 -16.39 2.67 -12.35
C PHE A 362 -17.89 2.32 -12.49
N VAL A 363 -18.51 1.89 -11.40
CA VAL A 363 -19.96 1.72 -11.27
C VAL A 363 -20.44 2.63 -10.15
N GLU A 364 -21.58 3.30 -10.34
CA GLU A 364 -22.25 4.09 -9.30
C GLU A 364 -23.71 3.68 -9.20
N PHE A 365 -24.19 3.40 -7.98
CA PHE A 365 -25.53 2.88 -7.74
C PHE A 365 -26.53 4.00 -7.41
N PHE A 366 -27.67 4.02 -8.10
CA PHE A 366 -28.70 5.04 -7.93
C PHE A 366 -30.13 4.48 -8.13
N GLY A 367 -31.14 5.33 -7.96
CA GLY A 367 -32.55 4.97 -8.15
C GLY A 367 -33.25 4.42 -6.89
N PRO A 368 -34.58 4.25 -6.94
CA PRO A 368 -35.43 4.00 -5.77
C PRO A 368 -35.24 2.61 -5.13
N GLY A 369 -34.49 1.70 -5.75
CA GLY A 369 -34.07 0.44 -5.14
C GLY A 369 -32.95 0.60 -4.10
N VAL A 370 -32.17 1.68 -4.13
CA VAL A 370 -31.01 1.87 -3.24
C VAL A 370 -31.39 2.13 -1.78
N SER A 371 -32.54 2.78 -1.53
CA SER A 371 -33.06 3.00 -0.17
C SER A 371 -33.51 1.71 0.54
N GLN A 372 -33.77 0.64 -0.20
CA GLN A 372 -34.13 -0.69 0.33
C GLN A 372 -32.90 -1.52 0.73
N LEU A 373 -31.69 -1.07 0.41
CA LEU A 373 -30.44 -1.78 0.69
C LEU A 373 -29.78 -1.17 1.92
N SER A 374 -29.53 -1.99 2.95
CA SER A 374 -28.80 -1.61 4.15
C SER A 374 -27.33 -1.28 3.86
N ALA A 375 -26.65 -0.65 4.82
CA ALA A 375 -25.20 -0.46 4.77
C ALA A 375 -24.44 -1.80 4.62
N ALA A 376 -24.92 -2.89 5.22
CA ALA A 376 -24.36 -4.23 5.05
C ALA A 376 -24.54 -4.75 3.61
N ASP A 377 -25.70 -4.53 2.99
CA ASP A 377 -25.96 -4.96 1.61
C ASP A 377 -25.08 -4.19 0.61
N ARG A 378 -25.02 -2.86 0.73
CA ARG A 378 -24.22 -1.97 -0.13
C ARG A 378 -22.74 -2.31 -0.07
N THR A 379 -22.20 -2.51 1.13
CA THR A 379 -20.80 -2.92 1.32
C THR A 379 -20.56 -4.33 0.78
N THR A 380 -21.52 -5.26 0.89
CA THR A 380 -21.42 -6.59 0.26
C THR A 380 -21.41 -6.49 -1.28
N ILE A 381 -22.24 -5.62 -1.88
CA ILE A 381 -22.25 -5.37 -3.34
C ILE A 381 -20.91 -4.77 -3.79
N ALA A 382 -20.37 -3.83 -3.01
CA ALA A 382 -19.11 -3.16 -3.30
C ALA A 382 -17.87 -4.05 -3.06
N ASN A 383 -17.97 -5.04 -2.16
CA ASN A 383 -16.94 -6.03 -1.91
C ASN A 383 -16.68 -6.91 -3.17
N MET A 384 -17.73 -7.23 -3.93
CA MET A 384 -17.64 -8.06 -5.14
C MET A 384 -17.27 -7.30 -6.43
N CYS A 385 -16.79 -6.05 -6.32
CA CYS A 385 -16.30 -5.25 -7.44
C CYS A 385 -15.26 -5.98 -8.33
N PRO A 386 -14.24 -6.66 -7.76
CA PRO A 386 -13.27 -7.43 -8.56
C PRO A 386 -13.93 -8.58 -9.34
N GLU A 387 -14.96 -9.22 -8.78
CA GLU A 387 -15.69 -10.29 -9.44
C GLU A 387 -16.45 -9.82 -10.70
N TYR A 388 -17.06 -8.63 -10.72
CA TYR A 388 -17.62 -8.06 -11.97
C TYR A 388 -16.63 -7.21 -12.77
N SER A 389 -15.35 -7.18 -12.36
CA SER A 389 -14.22 -6.57 -13.09
C SER A 389 -14.34 -5.05 -13.30
N ALA A 390 -15.12 -4.38 -12.46
CA ALA A 390 -15.06 -2.94 -12.30
C ALA A 390 -13.87 -2.56 -11.40
N THR A 391 -13.47 -1.29 -11.43
CA THR A 391 -12.41 -0.74 -10.58
C THR A 391 -12.97 -0.20 -9.25
N VAL A 392 -14.15 0.42 -9.31
CA VAL A 392 -14.89 1.00 -8.17
C VAL A 392 -16.39 0.73 -8.34
N SER A 393 -17.09 0.64 -7.21
CA SER A 393 -18.51 0.26 -7.10
C SER A 393 -19.18 1.11 -6.01
N PHE A 394 -19.58 2.32 -6.37
CA PHE A 394 -19.85 3.42 -5.45
C PHE A 394 -21.32 3.54 -5.05
N PHE A 395 -21.58 3.67 -3.75
CA PHE A 395 -22.87 4.07 -3.20
C PHE A 395 -22.70 5.45 -2.54
N PRO A 396 -23.31 6.54 -3.08
CA PRO A 396 -23.23 7.87 -2.49
C PRO A 396 -23.77 7.92 -1.04
N VAL A 397 -23.30 8.90 -0.26
CA VAL A 397 -23.75 9.08 1.14
C VAL A 397 -25.18 9.63 1.17
N ASP A 398 -26.03 8.98 1.95
CA ASP A 398 -27.47 9.22 2.07
C ASP A 398 -27.98 9.00 3.51
N ASP A 399 -29.29 9.08 3.71
CA ASP A 399 -29.94 8.88 5.02
C ASP A 399 -29.71 7.48 5.62
N VAL A 400 -29.61 6.43 4.80
CA VAL A 400 -29.28 5.07 5.27
C VAL A 400 -27.86 5.02 5.83
N THR A 401 -26.93 5.71 5.16
CA THR A 401 -25.54 5.85 5.61
C THR A 401 -25.47 6.64 6.92
N LEU A 402 -26.22 7.75 7.05
CA LEU A 402 -26.32 8.50 8.32
C LEU A 402 -26.93 7.65 9.45
N LYS A 403 -28.02 6.92 9.17
CA LYS A 403 -28.65 6.01 10.15
C LYS A 403 -27.67 4.97 10.67
N HIS A 404 -26.87 4.37 9.78
CA HIS A 404 -25.80 3.46 10.15
C HIS A 404 -24.80 4.16 11.08
N PHE A 405 -24.26 5.33 10.71
CA PHE A 405 -23.26 6.00 11.54
C PHE A 405 -23.77 6.43 12.93
N LYS A 406 -25.05 6.78 13.05
CA LYS A 406 -25.76 7.01 14.31
C LYS A 406 -25.78 5.75 15.19
N GLN A 407 -26.10 4.59 14.62
CA GLN A 407 -26.11 3.30 15.33
C GLN A 407 -24.69 2.83 15.68
N THR A 408 -23.68 3.16 14.87
CA THR A 408 -22.27 2.86 15.13
C THR A 408 -21.61 3.83 16.12
N ASN A 409 -22.39 4.67 16.81
CA ASN A 409 -21.91 5.57 17.86
C ASN A 409 -20.86 6.58 17.34
N PHE A 410 -21.21 7.28 16.25
CA PHE A 410 -20.78 8.66 16.01
C PHE A 410 -21.60 9.59 16.92
N THR A 411 -21.01 10.70 17.37
CA THR A 411 -21.74 11.74 18.12
C THR A 411 -22.63 12.54 17.17
N GLU A 412 -23.79 13.03 17.65
CA GLU A 412 -24.71 13.85 16.85
C GLU A 412 -23.99 15.06 16.21
N GLU A 413 -23.15 15.76 16.98
CA GLU A 413 -22.25 16.83 16.51
C GLU A 413 -21.38 16.43 15.30
N LYS A 414 -20.95 15.17 15.20
CA LYS A 414 -20.19 14.67 14.04
C LYS A 414 -21.08 14.34 12.86
N LEU A 415 -22.30 13.84 13.11
CA LEU A 415 -23.28 13.56 12.06
C LEU A 415 -23.76 14.86 11.41
N GLU A 416 -24.08 15.88 12.21
CA GLU A 416 -24.47 17.21 11.73
C GLU A 416 -23.36 17.87 10.91
N VAL A 417 -22.11 17.84 11.39
CA VAL A 417 -20.94 18.36 10.64
C VAL A 417 -20.72 17.61 9.33
N LEU A 418 -20.85 16.28 9.34
CA LEU A 418 -20.71 15.43 8.16
C LEU A 418 -21.84 15.69 7.14
N GLU A 419 -23.09 15.74 7.59
CA GLU A 419 -24.26 16.00 6.76
C GLU A 419 -24.21 17.41 6.14
N THR A 420 -23.93 18.43 6.96
CA THR A 420 -23.85 19.82 6.50
C THR A 420 -22.70 20.00 5.51
N TYR A 421 -21.53 19.40 5.78
CA TYR A 421 -20.41 19.42 4.83
C TYR A 421 -20.77 18.76 3.50
N LEU A 422 -21.25 17.51 3.52
CA LEU A 422 -21.55 16.75 2.31
C LEU A 422 -22.69 17.38 1.50
N LYS A 423 -23.69 18.00 2.15
CA LYS A 423 -24.72 18.81 1.47
C LYS A 423 -24.10 20.07 0.85
N SER A 424 -23.23 20.78 1.56
CA SER A 424 -22.56 22.00 1.08
C SER A 424 -21.71 21.78 -0.17
N VAL A 425 -21.02 20.63 -0.27
CA VAL A 425 -20.20 20.27 -1.45
C VAL A 425 -20.92 19.37 -2.46
N LYS A 426 -22.24 19.16 -2.34
CA LYS A 426 -23.04 18.28 -3.24
C LYS A 426 -22.54 16.83 -3.34
N LEU A 427 -22.05 16.27 -2.23
CA LEU A 427 -21.68 14.85 -2.05
C LEU A 427 -22.71 14.03 -1.25
N PHE A 428 -23.67 14.69 -0.60
CA PHE A 428 -24.85 14.02 -0.04
C PHE A 428 -25.92 13.81 -1.13
N ARG A 429 -26.64 12.69 -1.09
CA ARG A 429 -27.59 12.28 -2.13
C ARG A 429 -29.03 12.25 -1.63
N GLY A 430 -29.90 13.08 -2.22
CA GLY A 430 -31.34 12.87 -2.15
C GLY A 430 -31.75 11.66 -3.00
N LEU A 431 -32.46 10.69 -2.42
CA LEU A 431 -32.98 9.52 -3.13
C LEU A 431 -34.42 9.72 -3.68
N THR A 432 -35.04 10.86 -3.40
CA THR A 432 -36.44 11.17 -3.72
C THR A 432 -36.63 12.06 -4.94
N ASP A 433 -35.58 12.73 -5.42
CA ASP A 433 -35.65 13.64 -6.58
C ASP A 433 -34.78 13.11 -7.75
N PRO A 434 -35.40 12.60 -8.83
CA PRO A 434 -34.67 12.17 -10.03
C PRO A 434 -33.99 13.29 -10.82
N SER A 435 -34.26 14.56 -10.51
CA SER A 435 -33.53 15.69 -11.14
C SER A 435 -32.14 15.92 -10.53
N GLU A 436 -31.82 15.29 -9.39
CA GLU A 436 -30.46 15.18 -8.84
C GLU A 436 -29.65 13.99 -9.44
N ASP A 437 -30.22 13.23 -10.38
CA ASP A 437 -29.52 12.08 -11.01
C ASP A 437 -28.30 12.54 -11.84
N PRO A 438 -27.09 12.05 -11.55
CA PRO A 438 -25.90 12.37 -12.35
C PRO A 438 -25.99 11.88 -13.81
N HIS A 439 -25.22 12.53 -14.67
CA HIS A 439 -24.96 12.03 -16.01
C HIS A 439 -23.93 10.89 -15.95
N TYR A 440 -24.31 9.71 -16.44
CA TYR A 440 -23.46 8.53 -16.51
C TYR A 440 -23.07 8.23 -17.97
N THR A 441 -21.93 7.56 -18.19
CA THR A 441 -21.49 7.12 -19.52
C THR A 441 -22.50 6.15 -20.15
N GLU A 442 -23.09 5.31 -19.32
CA GLU A 442 -24.02 4.24 -19.66
C GLU A 442 -24.92 3.99 -18.44
N VAL A 443 -26.20 3.67 -18.64
CA VAL A 443 -27.13 3.33 -17.54
C VAL A 443 -27.63 1.90 -17.71
N ILE A 444 -27.40 1.07 -16.69
CA ILE A 444 -27.92 -0.29 -16.59
C ILE A 444 -29.03 -0.29 -15.54
N GLU A 445 -30.27 -0.57 -15.95
CA GLU A 445 -31.38 -0.75 -15.01
C GLU A 445 -31.50 -2.21 -14.55
N ILE A 446 -31.56 -2.43 -13.24
CA ILE A 446 -31.70 -3.75 -12.61
C ILE A 446 -32.95 -3.76 -11.72
N ASN A 447 -33.93 -4.58 -12.10
CA ASN A 447 -35.14 -4.79 -11.32
C ASN A 447 -34.90 -5.82 -10.20
N LEU A 448 -34.91 -5.37 -8.95
CA LEU A 448 -34.70 -6.18 -7.75
C LEU A 448 -35.76 -7.29 -7.59
N SER A 449 -36.97 -7.11 -8.12
CA SER A 449 -38.02 -8.13 -8.10
C SER A 449 -37.78 -9.30 -9.07
N SER A 450 -36.82 -9.18 -9.99
CA SER A 450 -36.34 -10.30 -10.82
C SER A 450 -35.31 -11.19 -10.11
N ILE A 451 -34.83 -10.78 -8.93
CA ILE A 451 -33.82 -11.49 -8.16
C ILE A 451 -34.49 -12.50 -7.24
N VAL A 452 -34.49 -13.76 -7.68
CA VAL A 452 -34.82 -14.95 -6.87
C VAL A 452 -33.57 -15.48 -6.15
N PRO A 453 -33.71 -16.31 -5.10
CA PRO A 453 -32.57 -16.98 -4.48
C PRO A 453 -31.84 -17.93 -5.45
N TYR A 454 -30.51 -17.89 -5.44
CA TYR A 454 -29.66 -18.73 -6.31
C TYR A 454 -28.64 -19.54 -5.51
N VAL A 455 -28.29 -20.71 -6.03
CA VAL A 455 -27.00 -21.36 -5.77
C VAL A 455 -26.17 -21.42 -7.06
N SER A 456 -24.86 -21.62 -6.94
CA SER A 456 -23.95 -21.74 -8.09
C SER A 456 -23.17 -23.05 -8.02
N GLY A 457 -23.34 -23.93 -9.00
CA GLY A 457 -22.75 -25.27 -9.03
C GLY A 457 -23.22 -26.12 -10.23
N PRO A 458 -22.69 -27.36 -10.39
CA PRO A 458 -21.89 -28.09 -9.41
C PRO A 458 -20.37 -27.90 -9.51
N LYS A 459 -19.84 -27.14 -10.50
CA LYS A 459 -18.39 -27.09 -10.80
C LYS A 459 -17.78 -25.72 -11.10
N ARG A 460 -18.56 -24.66 -11.38
CA ARG A 460 -18.03 -23.31 -11.65
C ARG A 460 -18.88 -22.20 -10.99
N PRO A 461 -18.29 -21.13 -10.42
CA PRO A 461 -19.02 -20.01 -9.80
C PRO A 461 -20.05 -19.28 -10.68
N GLN A 462 -19.96 -19.42 -12.01
CA GLN A 462 -20.94 -18.86 -12.95
C GLN A 462 -22.15 -19.77 -13.24
N ASP A 463 -22.13 -21.04 -12.82
CA ASP A 463 -23.16 -22.04 -13.16
C ASP A 463 -24.36 -21.94 -12.21
N ARG A 464 -25.17 -20.89 -12.38
CA ARG A 464 -26.28 -20.58 -11.46
C ARG A 464 -27.51 -21.44 -11.65
N VAL A 465 -28.20 -21.69 -10.54
CA VAL A 465 -29.47 -22.41 -10.48
C VAL A 465 -30.39 -21.69 -9.49
N PRO A 466 -31.63 -21.33 -9.88
CA PRO A 466 -32.63 -20.87 -8.93
C PRO A 466 -32.90 -21.95 -7.87
N VAL A 467 -33.03 -21.58 -6.61
CA VAL A 467 -33.26 -22.55 -5.51
C VAL A 467 -34.51 -23.41 -5.75
N THR A 468 -35.55 -22.84 -6.36
CA THR A 468 -36.79 -23.53 -6.74
C THR A 468 -36.59 -24.62 -7.82
N CYS A 469 -35.51 -24.53 -8.61
CA CYS A 469 -35.17 -25.45 -9.70
C CYS A 469 -34.05 -26.44 -9.34
N MET A 470 -33.49 -26.39 -8.12
CA MET A 470 -32.25 -27.10 -7.80
C MET A 470 -32.33 -28.62 -7.93
N LYS A 471 -33.44 -29.21 -7.52
CA LYS A 471 -33.72 -30.64 -7.69
C LYS A 471 -33.72 -31.06 -9.16
N GLU A 472 -34.27 -30.23 -10.04
CA GLU A 472 -34.39 -30.50 -11.48
C GLU A 472 -33.03 -30.32 -12.20
N ASP A 473 -32.28 -29.26 -11.90
CA ASP A 473 -30.92 -29.05 -12.43
C ASP A 473 -29.98 -30.18 -12.04
N PHE A 474 -30.02 -30.65 -10.79
CA PHE A 474 -29.17 -31.76 -10.35
C PHE A 474 -29.53 -33.09 -11.03
N LEU A 475 -30.82 -33.42 -11.14
CA LEU A 475 -31.26 -34.63 -11.85
C LEU A 475 -30.85 -34.59 -13.34
N ASN A 476 -30.93 -33.41 -13.98
CA ASN A 476 -30.39 -33.21 -15.33
C ASN A 476 -28.86 -33.38 -15.36
N CYS A 477 -28.12 -32.85 -14.38
CA CYS A 477 -26.67 -33.03 -14.26
C CYS A 477 -26.25 -34.50 -14.11
N LEU A 478 -27.08 -35.37 -13.50
CA LEU A 478 -26.78 -36.81 -13.45
C LEU A 478 -26.81 -37.45 -14.84
N ASN A 479 -27.80 -37.10 -15.67
CA ASN A 479 -27.99 -37.65 -17.01
C ASN A 479 -27.04 -37.05 -18.07
N GLU A 480 -26.67 -35.77 -17.92
CA GLU A 480 -25.85 -35.04 -18.90
C GLU A 480 -24.42 -35.56 -19.05
N LYS A 481 -23.85 -35.34 -20.24
CA LYS A 481 -22.48 -35.79 -20.58
C LYS A 481 -21.43 -35.14 -19.68
N VAL A 482 -20.37 -35.88 -19.35
CA VAL A 482 -19.31 -35.43 -18.44
C VAL A 482 -18.78 -34.05 -18.85
N GLY A 483 -18.96 -33.07 -17.96
CA GLY A 483 -18.63 -31.68 -18.21
C GLY A 483 -18.85 -30.82 -16.96
N PHE A 484 -19.12 -29.53 -17.14
CA PHE A 484 -19.37 -28.58 -16.04
C PHE A 484 -20.76 -28.78 -15.39
N LYS A 485 -21.75 -29.17 -16.19
CA LYS A 485 -23.15 -29.43 -15.82
C LYS A 485 -23.56 -30.90 -16.08
N GLY A 486 -22.62 -31.84 -15.97
CA GLY A 486 -22.88 -33.23 -16.32
C GLY A 486 -21.91 -34.24 -15.69
N PHE A 487 -22.46 -35.36 -15.22
CA PHE A 487 -21.77 -36.45 -14.53
C PHE A 487 -21.85 -37.80 -15.26
N HIS A 488 -22.79 -37.95 -16.20
CA HIS A 488 -23.03 -39.13 -17.03
C HIS A 488 -23.25 -40.44 -16.23
N VAL A 489 -24.11 -40.37 -15.23
CA VAL A 489 -24.57 -41.53 -14.43
C VAL A 489 -25.67 -42.27 -15.22
N PRO A 490 -25.53 -43.58 -15.52
CA PRO A 490 -26.57 -44.38 -16.19
C PRO A 490 -27.89 -44.36 -15.42
N LYS A 491 -29.04 -44.38 -16.12
CA LYS A 491 -30.37 -44.20 -15.50
C LYS A 491 -30.66 -45.23 -14.41
N GLU A 492 -30.37 -46.50 -14.68
CA GLU A 492 -30.45 -47.61 -13.75
C GLU A 492 -29.54 -47.49 -12.52
N LYS A 493 -28.58 -46.54 -12.50
CA LYS A 493 -27.78 -46.17 -11.32
C LYS A 493 -28.24 -44.87 -10.64
N GLN A 494 -29.08 -44.04 -11.23
CA GLN A 494 -29.41 -42.72 -10.65
C GLN A 494 -30.16 -42.81 -9.30
N SER A 495 -30.80 -43.94 -9.00
CA SER A 495 -31.43 -44.26 -7.72
C SER A 495 -30.50 -45.01 -6.72
N THR A 496 -29.21 -45.17 -7.03
CA THR A 496 -28.27 -45.90 -6.17
C THR A 496 -28.23 -45.29 -4.77
N THR A 497 -28.41 -46.15 -3.77
CA THR A 497 -28.40 -45.80 -2.35
C THR A 497 -27.52 -46.81 -1.61
N VAL A 498 -26.61 -46.33 -0.77
CA VAL A 498 -25.63 -47.15 -0.03
C VAL A 498 -25.83 -46.92 1.46
N ALA A 499 -26.13 -48.00 2.19
CA ALA A 499 -26.20 -47.99 3.65
C ALA A 499 -24.79 -48.06 4.26
N PHE A 500 -24.57 -47.34 5.35
CA PHE A 500 -23.30 -47.29 6.07
C PHE A 500 -23.52 -46.99 7.56
N GLN A 501 -22.53 -47.35 8.38
CA GLN A 501 -22.56 -47.12 9.82
C GLN A 501 -21.76 -45.86 10.20
N HIS A 502 -22.31 -45.06 11.10
CA HIS A 502 -21.65 -43.89 11.69
C HIS A 502 -22.10 -43.74 13.14
N ASP A 503 -21.15 -43.66 14.08
CA ASP A 503 -21.36 -43.57 15.52
C ASP A 503 -22.44 -44.53 16.08
N GLY A 504 -22.43 -45.77 15.58
CA GLY A 504 -23.34 -46.85 15.99
C GLY A 504 -24.76 -46.77 15.41
N THR A 505 -25.03 -45.81 14.52
CA THR A 505 -26.32 -45.65 13.83
C THR A 505 -26.17 -45.92 12.32
N GLU A 506 -27.19 -46.55 11.73
CA GLU A 506 -27.23 -46.77 10.29
C GLU A 506 -27.76 -45.53 9.55
N TYR A 507 -27.06 -45.14 8.48
CA TYR A 507 -27.44 -44.06 7.59
C TYR A 507 -27.33 -44.53 6.13
N ALA A 508 -27.91 -43.76 5.22
CA ALA A 508 -27.84 -44.03 3.79
C ALA A 508 -27.38 -42.79 3.01
N LEU A 509 -26.50 -42.98 2.03
CA LEU A 509 -26.14 -41.98 1.03
C LEU A 509 -26.71 -42.35 -0.33
N SER A 510 -27.10 -41.33 -1.10
CA SER A 510 -27.54 -41.42 -2.49
C SER A 510 -26.98 -40.23 -3.31
N HIS A 511 -27.17 -40.25 -4.63
CA HIS A 511 -26.79 -39.12 -5.49
C HIS A 511 -27.46 -37.82 -5.01
N GLY A 512 -26.65 -36.78 -4.74
CA GLY A 512 -27.12 -35.49 -4.25
C GLY A 512 -27.07 -35.33 -2.72
N SER A 513 -26.70 -36.38 -1.99
CA SER A 513 -26.50 -36.30 -0.53
C SER A 513 -25.43 -35.28 -0.16
N VAL A 514 -25.75 -34.39 0.77
CA VAL A 514 -24.81 -33.40 1.32
C VAL A 514 -23.92 -34.10 2.32
N VAL A 515 -22.60 -33.94 2.17
CA VAL A 515 -21.58 -34.49 3.08
C VAL A 515 -20.66 -33.42 3.66
N ILE A 516 -20.64 -32.21 3.11
CA ILE A 516 -19.94 -31.04 3.66
C ILE A 516 -20.88 -29.83 3.60
N ALA A 517 -20.99 -29.09 4.71
CA ALA A 517 -21.82 -27.89 4.81
C ALA A 517 -21.07 -26.76 5.56
N ALA A 518 -20.50 -25.80 4.83
CA ALA A 518 -19.51 -24.87 5.40
C ALA A 518 -19.93 -23.38 5.31
N VAL A 519 -20.23 -22.77 6.46
CA VAL A 519 -20.50 -21.32 6.56
C VAL A 519 -19.18 -20.58 6.78
N ILE A 520 -18.67 -19.96 5.73
CA ILE A 520 -17.27 -19.51 5.57
C ILE A 520 -17.17 -18.23 4.71
N SER A 521 -15.94 -17.72 4.58
CA SER A 521 -15.52 -16.62 3.69
C SER A 521 -15.87 -15.21 4.16
N CYS A 522 -14.91 -14.28 3.99
CA CYS A 522 -15.11 -12.84 4.21
C CYS A 522 -16.22 -12.24 3.34
N THR A 523 -16.49 -12.83 2.17
CA THR A 523 -17.53 -12.37 1.23
C THR A 523 -18.93 -12.39 1.83
N ASN A 524 -19.24 -13.39 2.66
CA ASN A 524 -20.57 -13.60 3.26
C ASN A 524 -20.56 -13.35 4.77
N ASN A 525 -19.52 -13.82 5.48
CA ASN A 525 -19.51 -13.78 6.94
C ASN A 525 -19.28 -12.38 7.52
N CYS A 526 -18.98 -11.37 6.70
CA CYS A 526 -18.89 -9.96 7.11
C CYS A 526 -20.20 -9.18 6.89
N ASN A 527 -21.30 -9.82 6.46
CA ASN A 527 -22.64 -9.24 6.42
C ASN A 527 -23.43 -9.73 7.66
N PRO A 528 -23.76 -8.86 8.64
CA PRO A 528 -24.45 -9.30 9.85
C PRO A 528 -25.86 -9.81 9.58
N SER A 529 -26.62 -9.14 8.72
CA SER A 529 -27.99 -9.52 8.33
C SER A 529 -28.09 -10.99 7.89
N VAL A 530 -27.21 -11.46 7.00
CA VAL A 530 -27.25 -12.83 6.47
C VAL A 530 -26.73 -13.87 7.46
N MET A 531 -25.76 -13.52 8.30
CA MET A 531 -25.30 -14.40 9.39
C MET A 531 -26.35 -14.52 10.51
N LEU A 532 -27.06 -13.43 10.83
CA LEU A 532 -28.21 -13.43 11.72
C LEU A 532 -29.39 -14.19 11.10
N THR A 533 -29.62 -14.08 9.80
CA THR A 533 -30.60 -14.91 9.06
C THR A 533 -30.30 -16.40 9.25
N ALA A 534 -29.04 -16.81 9.10
CA ALA A 534 -28.62 -18.20 9.32
C ALA A 534 -28.78 -18.66 10.79
N GLY A 535 -28.44 -17.80 11.75
CA GLY A 535 -28.59 -18.09 13.17
C GLY A 535 -30.04 -18.14 13.65
N LEU A 536 -30.89 -17.23 13.16
CA LEU A 536 -32.33 -17.22 13.46
C LEU A 536 -33.04 -18.40 12.80
N LEU A 537 -32.65 -18.80 11.58
CA LEU A 537 -33.11 -20.03 10.95
C LEU A 537 -32.67 -21.27 11.75
N ALA A 538 -31.41 -21.33 12.19
CA ALA A 538 -30.93 -22.41 13.05
C ALA A 538 -31.72 -22.49 14.37
N LYS A 539 -31.99 -21.33 15.00
CA LYS A 539 -32.84 -21.24 16.19
C LYS A 539 -34.25 -21.77 15.92
N LYS A 540 -34.96 -21.24 14.92
CA LYS A 540 -36.34 -21.67 14.57
C LYS A 540 -36.38 -23.16 14.18
N ALA A 541 -35.36 -23.68 13.50
CA ALA A 541 -35.26 -25.10 13.16
C ALA A 541 -35.08 -26.00 14.40
N VAL A 542 -34.21 -25.63 15.34
CA VAL A 542 -34.01 -26.36 16.60
C VAL A 542 -35.25 -26.27 17.51
N GLU A 543 -35.88 -25.10 17.62
CA GLU A 543 -37.14 -24.91 18.34
C GLU A 543 -38.30 -25.71 17.71
N ALA A 544 -38.26 -25.93 16.38
CA ALA A 544 -39.16 -26.83 15.66
C ALA A 544 -38.74 -28.32 15.73
N GLY A 545 -37.68 -28.67 16.46
CA GLY A 545 -37.23 -30.06 16.66
C GLY A 545 -36.43 -30.68 15.52
N LEU A 546 -35.89 -29.88 14.59
CA LEU A 546 -35.04 -30.35 13.49
C LEU A 546 -33.56 -30.48 13.90
N THR A 547 -32.83 -31.37 13.22
CA THR A 547 -31.39 -31.63 13.45
C THR A 547 -30.64 -31.83 12.12
N VAL A 548 -29.31 -31.70 12.16
CA VAL A 548 -28.42 -32.09 11.06
C VAL A 548 -27.93 -33.53 11.29
N LYS A 549 -27.82 -34.33 10.21
CA LYS A 549 -27.34 -35.72 10.28
C LYS A 549 -25.84 -35.72 10.67
N PRO A 550 -25.39 -36.47 11.69
CA PRO A 550 -24.07 -36.29 12.30
C PRO A 550 -22.88 -36.60 11.38
N TYR A 551 -23.09 -37.41 10.34
CA TYR A 551 -22.07 -37.72 9.33
C TYR A 551 -21.75 -36.54 8.40
N ILE A 552 -22.59 -35.49 8.37
CA ILE A 552 -22.41 -34.32 7.52
C ILE A 552 -21.35 -33.42 8.16
N ARG A 553 -20.27 -33.12 7.44
CA ARG A 553 -19.22 -32.25 7.95
C ARG A 553 -19.63 -30.78 7.89
N THR A 554 -20.33 -30.35 8.93
CA THR A 554 -20.63 -28.94 9.20
C THR A 554 -19.39 -28.18 9.71
N SER A 555 -19.34 -26.87 9.45
CA SER A 555 -18.33 -25.98 10.02
C SER A 555 -18.72 -24.50 9.89
N LEU A 556 -18.41 -23.70 10.90
CA LEU A 556 -18.48 -22.24 10.85
C LEU A 556 -17.05 -21.65 10.94
N ALA A 557 -16.62 -20.91 9.92
CA ALA A 557 -15.34 -20.19 9.92
C ALA A 557 -15.61 -18.68 9.72
N PRO A 558 -15.84 -17.92 10.81
CA PRO A 558 -16.21 -16.51 10.71
C PRO A 558 -15.08 -15.65 10.14
N GLY A 559 -15.46 -14.52 9.52
CA GLY A 559 -14.48 -13.57 8.96
C GLY A 559 -13.72 -12.77 10.03
N SER A 560 -14.23 -12.70 11.26
CA SER A 560 -13.64 -11.99 12.39
C SER A 560 -14.18 -12.51 13.73
N GLY A 561 -13.50 -12.17 14.83
CA GLY A 561 -14.02 -12.41 16.19
C GLY A 561 -15.33 -11.67 16.50
N MET A 562 -15.62 -10.57 15.78
CA MET A 562 -16.85 -9.80 15.97
C MET A 562 -18.09 -10.56 15.49
N VAL A 563 -17.94 -11.45 14.50
CA VAL A 563 -19.04 -12.32 14.02
C VAL A 563 -19.48 -13.31 15.09
N THR A 564 -18.52 -13.98 15.73
CA THR A 564 -18.82 -14.83 16.90
C THR A 564 -19.44 -14.02 18.04
N HIS A 565 -18.93 -12.80 18.28
CA HIS A 565 -19.47 -11.90 19.30
C HIS A 565 -20.94 -11.57 19.06
N TYR A 566 -21.34 -11.15 17.86
CA TYR A 566 -22.74 -10.81 17.60
C TYR A 566 -23.67 -12.02 17.53
N LEU A 567 -23.22 -13.16 16.99
CA LEU A 567 -24.01 -14.40 17.00
C LEU A 567 -24.24 -14.90 18.44
N ASN A 568 -23.27 -14.68 19.34
CA ASN A 568 -23.42 -14.99 20.76
C ASN A 568 -24.31 -13.97 21.48
N ALA A 569 -24.13 -12.67 21.23
CA ALA A 569 -24.90 -11.60 21.87
C ALA A 569 -26.38 -11.56 21.46
N SER A 570 -26.71 -11.97 20.23
CA SER A 570 -28.11 -12.19 19.79
C SER A 570 -28.68 -13.54 20.23
N GLY A 571 -27.88 -14.38 20.90
CA GLY A 571 -28.30 -15.68 21.44
C GLY A 571 -28.47 -16.79 20.40
N VAL A 572 -28.03 -16.60 19.15
CA VAL A 572 -28.23 -17.59 18.06
C VAL A 572 -27.08 -18.60 17.92
N LEU A 573 -25.87 -18.27 18.40
CA LEU A 573 -24.69 -19.14 18.31
C LEU A 573 -24.89 -20.54 18.93
N PRO A 574 -25.55 -20.72 20.10
CA PRO A 574 -25.78 -22.05 20.66
C PRO A 574 -26.60 -22.95 19.72
N TYR A 575 -27.58 -22.40 19.00
CA TYR A 575 -28.41 -23.14 18.06
C TYR A 575 -27.64 -23.52 16.79
N LEU A 576 -26.70 -22.67 16.33
CA LEU A 576 -25.75 -23.03 15.27
C LEU A 576 -24.84 -24.18 15.70
N SER A 577 -24.27 -24.14 16.92
CA SER A 577 -23.49 -25.24 17.48
C SER A 577 -24.30 -26.53 17.63
N GLN A 578 -25.57 -26.46 18.03
CA GLN A 578 -26.47 -27.62 18.13
C GLN A 578 -26.77 -28.27 16.77
N LEU A 579 -26.70 -27.51 15.67
CA LEU A 579 -26.73 -28.03 14.29
C LEU A 579 -25.32 -28.36 13.74
N GLY A 580 -24.29 -28.41 14.61
CA GLY A 580 -22.91 -28.78 14.26
C GLY A 580 -22.08 -27.68 13.60
N PHE A 581 -22.59 -26.45 13.48
CA PHE A 581 -21.86 -25.31 12.91
C PHE A 581 -20.89 -24.67 13.94
N GLU A 582 -19.96 -25.49 14.43
CA GLU A 582 -18.90 -25.12 15.39
C GLU A 582 -17.92 -24.08 14.81
N VAL A 583 -17.46 -23.13 15.63
CA VAL A 583 -16.48 -22.10 15.25
C VAL A 583 -15.07 -22.70 15.16
N ILE A 584 -14.65 -23.09 13.95
CA ILE A 584 -13.36 -23.78 13.72
C ILE A 584 -12.14 -22.84 13.67
N GLY A 585 -12.36 -21.53 13.49
CA GLY A 585 -11.30 -20.51 13.41
C GLY A 585 -11.68 -19.30 12.55
N TYR A 586 -10.84 -18.26 12.58
CA TYR A 586 -11.11 -16.96 11.94
C TYR A 586 -10.30 -16.79 10.65
N GLY A 587 -10.91 -17.02 9.49
CA GLY A 587 -10.23 -16.83 8.20
C GLY A 587 -10.74 -17.73 7.08
N CYS A 588 -9.91 -17.89 6.04
CA CYS A 588 -10.34 -18.50 4.78
C CYS A 588 -10.78 -19.97 4.86
N ALA A 589 -10.16 -20.79 5.72
CA ALA A 589 -10.52 -22.19 5.98
C ALA A 589 -10.90 -23.00 4.70
N THR A 590 -12.04 -23.67 4.71
CA THR A 590 -12.62 -24.44 3.60
C THR A 590 -12.72 -23.66 2.28
N CYS A 591 -12.78 -22.32 2.30
CA CYS A 591 -12.92 -21.50 1.08
C CYS A 591 -11.70 -21.61 0.16
N VAL A 592 -10.50 -21.83 0.74
CA VAL A 592 -9.25 -22.10 0.00
C VAL A 592 -8.96 -23.60 -0.20
N GLY A 593 -9.90 -24.47 0.17
CA GLY A 593 -9.72 -25.94 0.14
C GLY A 593 -9.04 -26.51 1.39
N ASN A 594 -8.87 -25.71 2.45
CA ASN A 594 -8.36 -26.21 3.73
C ASN A 594 -9.49 -26.87 4.54
N THR A 595 -10.01 -27.99 4.01
CA THR A 595 -11.14 -28.74 4.55
C THR A 595 -10.65 -29.85 5.49
N ALA A 596 -11.38 -30.12 6.58
CA ALA A 596 -11.15 -31.32 7.36
C ALA A 596 -11.55 -32.58 6.55
N PRO A 597 -10.86 -33.73 6.71
CA PRO A 597 -11.24 -34.97 6.03
C PRO A 597 -12.64 -35.45 6.45
N LEU A 598 -13.32 -36.13 5.54
CA LEU A 598 -14.58 -36.83 5.82
C LEU A 598 -14.33 -38.15 6.58
N PRO A 599 -15.32 -38.66 7.36
CA PRO A 599 -15.22 -39.97 7.99
C PRO A 599 -15.01 -41.09 6.96
N GLU A 600 -14.18 -42.09 7.26
CA GLU A 600 -13.86 -43.17 6.32
C GLU A 600 -15.11 -43.93 5.85
N SER A 601 -16.08 -44.20 6.73
CA SER A 601 -17.34 -44.86 6.33
C SER A 601 -18.20 -44.05 5.37
N VAL A 602 -18.13 -42.71 5.42
CA VAL A 602 -18.77 -41.82 4.43
C VAL A 602 -18.02 -41.89 3.11
N VAL A 603 -16.69 -41.79 3.15
CA VAL A 603 -15.82 -41.82 1.96
C VAL A 603 -15.95 -43.16 1.22
N ASP A 604 -16.01 -44.27 1.93
CA ASP A 604 -16.12 -45.60 1.34
C ASP A 604 -17.53 -45.90 0.83
N ALA A 605 -18.59 -45.42 1.48
CA ALA A 605 -19.96 -45.48 0.95
C ALA A 605 -20.09 -44.71 -0.38
N ILE A 606 -19.45 -43.53 -0.49
CA ILE A 606 -19.39 -42.75 -1.74
C ILE A 606 -18.70 -43.54 -2.86
N LYS A 607 -17.53 -44.14 -2.56
CA LYS A 607 -16.78 -44.97 -3.53
C LYS A 607 -17.58 -46.22 -3.95
N GLN A 608 -18.18 -46.92 -2.99
CA GLN A 608 -18.90 -48.17 -3.23
C GLN A 608 -20.11 -47.99 -4.16
N GLY A 609 -20.82 -46.86 -4.04
CA GLY A 609 -21.95 -46.54 -4.91
C GLY A 609 -21.62 -45.75 -6.18
N ASP A 610 -20.36 -45.33 -6.39
CA ASP A 610 -20.00 -44.32 -7.41
C ASP A 610 -20.87 -43.04 -7.29
N LEU A 611 -21.14 -42.63 -6.04
CA LEU A 611 -22.12 -41.59 -5.74
C LEU A 611 -21.62 -40.19 -6.12
N ILE A 612 -22.54 -39.37 -6.60
CA ILE A 612 -22.32 -37.92 -6.75
C ILE A 612 -22.65 -37.26 -5.41
N ALA A 613 -21.68 -37.25 -4.51
CA ALA A 613 -21.76 -36.59 -3.21
C ALA A 613 -21.54 -35.07 -3.34
N CYS A 614 -22.23 -34.31 -2.47
CA CYS A 614 -22.33 -32.85 -2.58
C CYS A 614 -21.69 -32.12 -1.38
N GLY A 615 -20.94 -31.05 -1.69
CA GLY A 615 -20.51 -30.04 -0.73
C GLY A 615 -21.27 -28.72 -0.96
N VAL A 616 -21.72 -28.08 0.11
CA VAL A 616 -22.42 -26.78 0.07
C VAL A 616 -21.67 -25.78 0.95
N LEU A 617 -21.40 -24.58 0.45
CA LEU A 617 -20.58 -23.59 1.17
C LEU A 617 -20.91 -22.14 0.82
N SER A 618 -20.66 -21.21 1.74
CA SER A 618 -20.79 -19.75 1.49
C SER A 618 -19.50 -19.09 0.99
N GLY A 619 -18.68 -19.82 0.22
CA GLY A 619 -17.47 -19.27 -0.42
C GLY A 619 -17.73 -18.57 -1.76
N ASN A 620 -16.67 -18.12 -2.43
CA ASN A 620 -16.73 -17.55 -3.79
C ASN A 620 -16.15 -18.47 -4.90
N ARG A 621 -15.51 -19.60 -4.56
CA ARG A 621 -14.85 -20.53 -5.52
C ARG A 621 -15.03 -21.99 -5.09
N HIS A 622 -15.40 -22.87 -6.04
CA HIS A 622 -15.82 -24.25 -5.74
C HIS A 622 -15.41 -25.32 -6.78
N PHE A 623 -14.31 -25.13 -7.51
CA PHE A 623 -13.88 -26.06 -8.56
C PHE A 623 -13.81 -27.53 -8.08
N GLU A 624 -14.07 -28.48 -8.99
CA GLU A 624 -14.02 -29.93 -8.72
C GLU A 624 -12.67 -30.33 -8.07
N GLY A 625 -12.73 -31.15 -7.01
CA GLY A 625 -11.58 -31.52 -6.18
C GLY A 625 -11.14 -30.50 -5.11
N ARG A 626 -11.66 -29.26 -5.11
CA ARG A 626 -11.23 -28.19 -4.18
C ARG A 626 -11.50 -28.49 -2.70
N LEU A 627 -12.58 -29.21 -2.37
CA LEU A 627 -12.90 -29.55 -0.98
C LEU A 627 -12.17 -30.83 -0.54
N CYS A 628 -12.41 -31.92 -1.27
CA CYS A 628 -11.72 -33.21 -1.19
C CYS A 628 -12.09 -34.05 -2.43
N ASP A 629 -11.29 -35.07 -2.74
CA ASP A 629 -11.35 -35.78 -4.03
C ASP A 629 -12.64 -36.58 -4.28
N CYS A 630 -13.38 -36.93 -3.22
CA CYS A 630 -14.65 -37.67 -3.31
C CYS A 630 -15.89 -36.77 -3.51
N VAL A 631 -15.78 -35.45 -3.37
CA VAL A 631 -16.90 -34.51 -3.55
C VAL A 631 -16.87 -33.92 -4.96
N ARG A 632 -17.55 -34.62 -5.87
CA ARG A 632 -17.63 -34.32 -7.31
C ARG A 632 -18.57 -33.15 -7.64
N ALA A 633 -19.51 -32.83 -6.75
CA ALA A 633 -20.45 -31.73 -6.89
C ALA A 633 -20.31 -30.72 -5.75
N ASN A 634 -20.13 -29.44 -6.07
CA ASN A 634 -19.92 -28.39 -5.09
C ASN A 634 -20.82 -27.19 -5.42
N TYR A 635 -21.51 -26.64 -4.43
CA TYR A 635 -22.47 -25.55 -4.60
C TYR A 635 -22.15 -24.38 -3.68
N LEU A 636 -22.13 -23.17 -4.23
CA LEU A 636 -22.12 -21.93 -3.46
C LEU A 636 -23.55 -21.53 -3.12
N ALA A 637 -23.80 -21.23 -1.85
CA ALA A 637 -25.11 -20.82 -1.33
C ALA A 637 -24.95 -19.74 -0.26
N SER A 638 -26.02 -19.00 0.05
CA SER A 638 -26.04 -18.08 1.20
C SER A 638 -25.90 -18.86 2.52
N PRO A 639 -25.29 -18.31 3.58
CA PRO A 639 -25.23 -18.92 4.91
C PRO A 639 -26.55 -19.59 5.40
N PRO A 640 -27.76 -18.99 5.32
CA PRO A 640 -28.99 -19.67 5.71
C PRO A 640 -29.35 -20.85 4.79
N LEU A 641 -29.05 -20.78 3.49
CA LEU A 641 -29.22 -21.92 2.57
C LEU A 641 -28.21 -23.04 2.87
N VAL A 642 -26.98 -22.74 3.29
CA VAL A 642 -26.02 -23.77 3.75
C VAL A 642 -26.58 -24.53 4.96
N VAL A 643 -27.19 -23.83 5.92
CA VAL A 643 -27.87 -24.46 7.07
C VAL A 643 -29.09 -25.28 6.62
N ALA A 644 -29.92 -24.75 5.73
CA ALA A 644 -31.09 -25.49 5.20
C ALA A 644 -30.70 -26.78 4.46
N TYR A 645 -29.69 -26.74 3.58
CA TYR A 645 -29.19 -27.93 2.89
C TYR A 645 -28.50 -28.94 3.82
N ALA A 646 -27.93 -28.49 4.95
CA ALA A 646 -27.41 -29.39 5.99
C ALA A 646 -28.52 -30.13 6.73
N ILE A 647 -29.63 -29.45 7.08
CA ILE A 647 -30.79 -30.07 7.75
C ILE A 647 -31.46 -31.10 6.81
N ALA A 648 -31.73 -30.73 5.55
CA ALA A 648 -32.26 -31.65 4.55
C ALA A 648 -31.28 -32.83 4.26
N GLY A 649 -29.97 -32.56 4.33
CA GLY A 649 -28.91 -33.51 4.01
C GLY A 649 -28.85 -33.92 2.54
N THR A 650 -29.50 -33.17 1.64
CA THR A 650 -29.51 -33.39 0.19
C THR A 650 -29.71 -32.06 -0.54
N ILE A 651 -29.09 -31.89 -1.71
CA ILE A 651 -29.43 -30.79 -2.64
C ILE A 651 -30.60 -31.14 -3.57
N GLY A 652 -31.09 -32.39 -3.55
CA GLY A 652 -32.19 -32.90 -4.37
C GLY A 652 -33.58 -32.60 -3.80
N ILE A 653 -33.77 -31.42 -3.23
CA ILE A 653 -35.00 -30.99 -2.54
C ILE A 653 -35.61 -29.74 -3.22
N ASN A 654 -36.94 -29.68 -3.31
CA ASN A 654 -37.69 -28.47 -3.68
C ASN A 654 -38.38 -27.91 -2.42
N PHE A 655 -37.82 -26.86 -1.83
CA PHE A 655 -38.28 -26.29 -0.56
C PHE A 655 -39.71 -25.70 -0.57
N ASP A 656 -40.29 -25.44 -1.75
CA ASP A 656 -41.69 -24.98 -1.87
C ASP A 656 -42.71 -26.14 -1.74
N LYS A 657 -42.27 -27.37 -2.03
CA LYS A 657 -43.10 -28.57 -2.19
C LYS A 657 -42.79 -29.70 -1.21
N GLU A 658 -41.60 -29.69 -0.62
CA GLU A 658 -41.09 -30.75 0.24
C GLU A 658 -40.67 -30.18 1.61
N PRO A 659 -40.98 -30.85 2.73
CA PRO A 659 -40.57 -30.39 4.04
C PRO A 659 -39.05 -30.45 4.22
N LEU A 660 -38.52 -29.51 5.01
CA LEU A 660 -37.12 -29.46 5.43
C LEU A 660 -36.79 -30.64 6.38
N GLY A 661 -37.79 -31.09 7.13
CA GLY A 661 -37.77 -32.29 7.96
C GLY A 661 -39.11 -32.51 8.66
N VAL A 662 -39.16 -33.55 9.50
CA VAL A 662 -40.33 -33.89 10.35
C VAL A 662 -39.89 -33.80 11.81
N ASN A 663 -40.69 -33.16 12.67
CA ASN A 663 -40.37 -33.01 14.09
C ASN A 663 -40.68 -34.30 14.90
N GLY A 664 -40.30 -34.31 16.18
CA GLY A 664 -40.56 -35.43 17.09
C GLY A 664 -42.05 -35.74 17.38
N GLU A 665 -42.98 -34.89 16.92
CA GLU A 665 -44.44 -35.06 17.02
C GLU A 665 -45.05 -35.58 15.71
N GLY A 666 -44.25 -35.79 14.66
CA GLY A 666 -44.70 -36.20 13.33
C GLY A 666 -45.17 -35.07 12.43
N LYS A 667 -44.97 -33.81 12.82
CA LYS A 667 -45.35 -32.63 12.02
C LYS A 667 -44.28 -32.32 10.97
N GLU A 668 -44.70 -32.17 9.71
CA GLU A 668 -43.87 -31.62 8.63
C GLU A 668 -43.53 -30.15 8.88
N VAL A 669 -42.25 -29.79 8.68
CA VAL A 669 -41.74 -28.42 8.82
C VAL A 669 -41.11 -27.99 7.50
N PHE A 670 -41.64 -26.94 6.86
CA PHE A 670 -41.14 -26.41 5.59
C PHE A 670 -40.11 -25.29 5.82
N LEU A 671 -39.28 -25.00 4.81
CA LEU A 671 -38.27 -23.93 4.92
C LEU A 671 -38.91 -22.57 5.28
N LYS A 672 -40.07 -22.26 4.69
CA LYS A 672 -40.86 -21.04 4.95
C LYS A 672 -41.31 -20.89 6.41
N ASP A 673 -41.41 -21.98 7.17
CA ASP A 673 -41.89 -21.99 8.55
C ASP A 673 -40.77 -21.62 9.54
N VAL A 674 -39.50 -21.83 9.14
CA VAL A 674 -38.29 -21.56 9.94
C VAL A 674 -37.45 -20.40 9.38
N TRP A 675 -37.74 -19.92 8.18
CA TRP A 675 -37.08 -18.75 7.58
C TRP A 675 -37.49 -17.47 8.33
N PRO A 676 -36.54 -16.65 8.82
CA PRO A 676 -36.87 -15.41 9.51
C PRO A 676 -37.29 -14.30 8.53
N THR A 677 -38.12 -13.37 8.98
CA THR A 677 -38.50 -12.20 8.17
C THR A 677 -37.40 -11.15 8.17
N LYS A 678 -37.43 -10.21 7.20
CA LYS A 678 -36.42 -9.13 7.13
C LYS A 678 -36.51 -8.21 8.34
N GLU A 679 -37.71 -8.00 8.84
CA GLU A 679 -38.03 -7.18 10.02
C GLU A 679 -37.51 -7.83 11.30
N GLU A 680 -37.63 -9.16 11.44
CA GLU A 680 -37.01 -9.92 12.55
C GLU A 680 -35.48 -9.78 12.53
N VAL A 681 -34.85 -9.98 11.36
CA VAL A 681 -33.40 -9.87 11.17
C VAL A 681 -32.92 -8.44 11.48
N GLN A 682 -33.56 -7.44 10.88
CA GLN A 682 -33.20 -6.03 11.04
C GLN A 682 -33.39 -5.54 12.47
N HIS A 683 -34.44 -5.98 13.18
CA HIS A 683 -34.64 -5.62 14.59
C HIS A 683 -33.51 -6.17 15.48
N VAL A 684 -33.09 -7.42 15.27
CA VAL A 684 -31.94 -8.00 16.00
C VAL A 684 -30.64 -7.28 15.61
N GLU A 685 -30.44 -6.97 14.33
CA GLU A 685 -29.24 -6.28 13.84
C GLU A 685 -29.10 -4.86 14.44
N GLU A 686 -30.15 -4.05 14.35
CA GLU A 686 -30.13 -2.65 14.77
C GLU A 686 -30.08 -2.46 16.30
N HIS A 687 -30.79 -3.30 17.07
CA HIS A 687 -30.90 -3.12 18.52
C HIS A 687 -29.91 -3.95 19.36
N MET A 688 -29.64 -5.22 18.98
CA MET A 688 -28.81 -6.12 19.78
C MET A 688 -27.35 -6.15 19.33
N VAL A 689 -27.09 -5.84 18.05
CA VAL A 689 -25.84 -6.18 17.38
C VAL A 689 -24.95 -4.97 17.08
N ILE A 690 -25.39 -4.00 16.29
CA ILE A 690 -24.51 -2.91 15.82
C ILE A 690 -23.88 -2.15 17.00
N ALA A 691 -24.68 -1.65 17.96
CA ALA A 691 -24.14 -0.91 19.11
C ALA A 691 -23.20 -1.76 20.00
N SER A 692 -23.45 -3.08 20.07
CA SER A 692 -22.62 -4.04 20.84
C SER A 692 -21.27 -4.30 20.18
N ILE A 693 -21.26 -4.61 18.88
CA ILE A 693 -20.03 -4.76 18.07
C ILE A 693 -19.14 -3.54 18.24
N PHE A 694 -19.68 -2.37 17.96
CA PHE A 694 -18.91 -1.12 17.86
C PHE A 694 -18.41 -0.59 19.22
N THR A 695 -19.00 -1.07 20.32
CA THR A 695 -18.53 -0.79 21.69
C THR A 695 -17.44 -1.78 22.10
N GLU A 696 -17.62 -3.08 21.86
CA GLU A 696 -16.63 -4.11 22.19
C GLU A 696 -15.36 -4.00 21.32
N LEU A 697 -15.50 -3.72 20.02
CA LEU A 697 -14.38 -3.47 19.10
C LEU A 697 -13.51 -2.30 19.58
N ARG A 698 -14.14 -1.19 20.01
CA ARG A 698 -13.46 -0.07 20.67
C ARG A 698 -12.81 -0.48 21.99
N SER A 699 -13.49 -1.29 22.80
CA SER A 699 -12.95 -1.79 24.08
C SER A 699 -11.66 -2.61 23.87
N ARG A 700 -11.65 -3.51 22.88
CA ARG A 700 -10.47 -4.32 22.51
C ARG A 700 -9.35 -3.46 21.93
N MET A 701 -9.66 -2.54 21.02
CA MET A 701 -8.67 -1.60 20.47
C MET A 701 -8.04 -0.68 21.53
N GLN A 702 -8.79 -0.26 22.55
CA GLN A 702 -8.28 0.57 23.65
C GLN A 702 -7.46 -0.22 24.68
N LYS A 703 -7.89 -1.43 25.04
CA LYS A 703 -7.18 -2.30 26.01
C LYS A 703 -5.92 -2.92 25.40
N GLY A 704 -5.97 -3.24 24.09
CA GLY A 704 -5.00 -4.12 23.45
C GLY A 704 -5.10 -5.56 23.96
N SER A 705 -4.57 -6.52 23.20
CA SER A 705 -4.52 -7.91 23.64
C SER A 705 -3.30 -8.15 24.54
N THR A 706 -3.43 -9.05 25.51
CA THR A 706 -2.35 -9.36 26.46
C THR A 706 -1.09 -9.82 25.75
N PHE A 707 -1.22 -10.60 24.66
CA PHE A 707 -0.09 -10.93 23.80
C PHE A 707 0.50 -9.68 23.15
N TRP A 708 -0.28 -8.91 22.37
CA TRP A 708 0.22 -7.73 21.67
C TRP A 708 0.91 -6.73 22.61
N ASN A 709 0.31 -6.46 23.76
CA ASN A 709 0.85 -5.57 24.78
C ASN A 709 2.19 -6.08 25.34
N ASN A 710 2.35 -7.40 25.51
CA ASN A 710 3.57 -8.04 26.01
C ASN A 710 4.65 -8.32 24.93
N ILE A 711 4.40 -8.05 23.65
CA ILE A 711 5.45 -8.16 22.61
C ILE A 711 6.57 -7.13 22.85
N ASP A 712 7.80 -7.59 23.05
CA ASP A 712 8.97 -6.71 23.07
C ASP A 712 9.24 -6.10 21.69
N ALA A 713 9.23 -4.76 21.62
CA ALA A 713 9.57 -3.99 20.43
C ALA A 713 10.36 -2.72 20.83
N PRO A 714 11.61 -2.56 20.36
CA PRO A 714 12.52 -1.50 20.83
C PRO A 714 12.07 -0.12 20.36
N ASP A 715 12.27 0.91 21.18
CA ASP A 715 11.97 2.29 20.79
C ASP A 715 13.18 2.92 20.08
N THR A 716 13.27 2.69 18.76
CA THR A 716 14.46 3.01 17.94
C THR A 716 14.06 3.54 16.57
N LYS A 717 14.70 4.62 16.09
CA LYS A 717 14.38 5.26 14.80
C LYS A 717 14.62 4.34 13.60
N CYS A 718 15.76 3.64 13.60
CA CYS A 718 16.13 2.64 12.60
C CYS A 718 15.91 1.25 13.18
N PHE A 719 15.55 0.28 12.33
CA PHE A 719 15.28 -1.08 12.78
C PHE A 719 16.59 -1.85 13.11
N GLN A 720 16.56 -2.67 14.15
CA GLN A 720 17.70 -3.51 14.55
C GLN A 720 17.63 -4.86 13.82
N TRP A 721 18.20 -4.92 12.61
CA TRP A 721 18.20 -6.13 11.78
C TRP A 721 18.98 -7.29 12.43
N ASP A 722 18.31 -8.40 12.75
CA ASP A 722 19.01 -9.62 13.17
C ASP A 722 19.57 -10.40 11.96
N SER A 723 20.88 -10.58 11.94
CA SER A 723 21.59 -11.44 10.99
C SER A 723 21.12 -12.90 10.93
N LYS A 724 20.51 -13.41 12.02
CA LYS A 724 19.95 -14.77 12.12
C LYS A 724 18.51 -14.85 11.63
N SER A 725 17.84 -13.70 11.42
CA SER A 725 16.45 -13.64 10.99
C SER A 725 16.18 -14.49 9.75
N THR A 726 15.00 -15.11 9.73
CA THR A 726 14.43 -15.74 8.54
C THR A 726 13.11 -15.10 8.09
N TYR A 727 12.62 -14.05 8.75
CA TYR A 727 11.41 -13.32 8.33
C TYR A 727 11.65 -11.87 7.91
N ILE A 728 12.51 -11.12 8.61
CA ILE A 728 12.75 -9.68 8.42
C ILE A 728 14.23 -9.39 8.14
N ARG A 729 14.56 -8.99 6.91
CA ARG A 729 15.93 -8.69 6.48
C ARG A 729 16.00 -7.38 5.71
N CYS A 730 17.13 -6.68 5.81
CA CYS A 730 17.37 -5.44 5.07
C CYS A 730 17.56 -5.76 3.58
N PRO A 731 16.64 -5.38 2.67
CA PRO A 731 16.77 -5.66 1.26
C PRO A 731 17.85 -4.77 0.61
N PRO A 732 18.57 -5.25 -0.41
CA PRO A 732 19.72 -4.55 -0.98
C PRO A 732 19.35 -3.40 -1.94
N PHE A 733 18.07 -3.02 -2.06
CA PHE A 733 17.58 -2.02 -3.03
C PHE A 733 18.32 -0.68 -2.98
N PHE A 734 18.78 -0.28 -1.78
CA PHE A 734 19.45 0.99 -1.52
C PHE A 734 20.99 0.89 -1.39
N ASN A 735 21.61 -0.29 -1.57
CA ASN A 735 23.05 -0.50 -1.32
C ASN A 735 24.00 0.31 -2.22
N LYS A 736 23.48 1.03 -3.23
CA LYS A 736 24.21 1.98 -4.08
C LYS A 736 23.46 3.33 -4.20
N LEU A 737 22.75 3.77 -3.16
CA LEU A 737 22.03 5.05 -3.17
C LEU A 737 23.01 6.23 -3.06
N SER A 738 23.36 6.78 -4.23
CA SER A 738 24.03 8.08 -4.38
C SER A 738 23.05 9.25 -4.28
N LYS A 739 23.54 10.44 -3.89
CA LYS A 739 22.79 11.71 -4.04
C LYS A 739 22.56 11.98 -5.53
N ASP A 740 23.63 11.88 -6.30
CA ASP A 740 23.67 12.08 -7.74
C ASP A 740 22.84 11.00 -8.44
N ILE A 741 22.14 11.39 -9.50
CA ILE A 741 21.33 10.46 -10.29
C ILE A 741 22.28 9.70 -11.22
N CYS A 742 22.23 8.37 -11.17
CA CYS A 742 22.86 7.50 -12.15
C CYS A 742 21.73 6.81 -12.93
N PRO A 743 21.34 7.32 -14.11
CA PRO A 743 20.30 6.69 -14.92
C PRO A 743 20.68 5.26 -15.32
N PRO A 744 19.70 4.37 -15.54
CA PRO A 744 19.94 3.13 -16.27
C PRO A 744 20.46 3.47 -17.67
N GLY A 745 21.69 3.07 -17.98
CA GLY A 745 22.26 3.20 -19.31
C GLY A 745 21.75 2.11 -20.27
N SER A 746 22.30 2.10 -21.48
CA SER A 746 22.09 1.01 -22.44
C SER A 746 22.41 -0.36 -21.84
N ILE A 747 21.65 -1.37 -22.27
CA ILE A 747 21.80 -2.75 -21.78
C ILE A 747 22.61 -3.51 -22.82
N ASP A 748 23.90 -3.74 -22.58
CA ASP A 748 24.78 -4.40 -23.54
C ASP A 748 24.93 -5.91 -23.28
N ASN A 749 24.91 -6.71 -24.36
CA ASN A 749 25.26 -8.14 -24.34
C ASN A 749 24.47 -9.01 -23.33
N ALA A 750 23.24 -8.63 -22.99
CA ALA A 750 22.41 -9.33 -22.01
C ALA A 750 22.00 -10.72 -22.49
N HIS A 751 21.85 -11.65 -21.54
CA HIS A 751 21.24 -12.96 -21.80
C HIS A 751 19.76 -12.98 -21.39
N VAL A 752 18.96 -13.74 -22.13
CA VAL A 752 17.57 -14.03 -21.77
C VAL A 752 17.55 -15.03 -20.61
N LEU A 753 17.04 -14.62 -19.45
CA LEU A 753 16.90 -15.49 -18.28
C LEU A 753 15.72 -16.45 -18.45
N LEU A 754 14.64 -15.99 -19.07
CA LEU A 754 13.40 -16.73 -19.34
C LEU A 754 12.81 -16.31 -20.68
N PHE A 755 12.35 -17.29 -21.45
CA PHE A 755 11.51 -17.07 -22.63
C PHE A 755 10.16 -17.71 -22.35
N LEU A 756 9.10 -16.90 -22.26
CA LEU A 756 7.79 -17.29 -21.77
C LEU A 756 6.72 -17.09 -22.86
N GLY A 757 5.62 -17.84 -22.77
CA GLY A 757 4.46 -17.66 -23.64
C GLY A 757 3.49 -16.59 -23.14
N ASP A 758 2.23 -16.70 -23.56
CA ASP A 758 1.13 -15.83 -23.14
C ASP A 758 0.69 -16.06 -21.69
N LYS A 759 0.04 -15.05 -21.09
CA LYS A 759 -0.72 -15.11 -19.84
C LYS A 759 0.09 -15.61 -18.65
N VAL A 760 1.34 -15.16 -18.56
CA VAL A 760 2.22 -15.36 -17.40
C VAL A 760 1.68 -14.56 -16.22
N THR A 761 0.87 -15.22 -15.39
CA THR A 761 0.25 -14.54 -14.24
C THR A 761 1.23 -14.20 -13.12
N THR A 762 0.86 -13.29 -12.21
CA THR A 762 1.67 -12.93 -11.03
C THR A 762 1.99 -14.11 -10.11
N ASP A 763 1.17 -15.17 -10.11
CA ASP A 763 1.45 -16.44 -9.40
C ASP A 763 2.58 -17.27 -10.02
N HIS A 764 2.88 -17.10 -11.31
CA HIS A 764 4.05 -17.70 -11.95
C HIS A 764 5.32 -16.92 -11.61
N ILE A 765 5.24 -15.59 -11.55
CA ILE A 765 6.35 -14.68 -11.25
C ILE A 765 6.71 -14.73 -9.76
N SER A 766 5.71 -14.65 -8.88
CA SER A 766 5.85 -14.55 -7.42
C SER A 766 4.79 -15.39 -6.69
N PRO A 767 5.00 -16.72 -6.56
CA PRO A 767 4.09 -17.61 -5.84
C PRO A 767 4.00 -17.22 -4.35
N ALA A 768 2.80 -17.33 -3.77
CA ALA A 768 2.55 -16.98 -2.36
C ALA A 768 2.38 -18.19 -1.43
N GLY A 769 2.16 -19.39 -1.96
CA GLY A 769 1.85 -20.62 -1.21
C GLY A 769 3.05 -21.27 -0.52
N SER A 770 2.92 -22.55 -0.18
CA SER A 770 3.93 -23.34 0.53
C SER A 770 5.25 -23.49 -0.24
N ILE A 771 6.37 -23.50 0.49
CA ILE A 771 7.72 -23.63 -0.09
C ILE A 771 8.03 -25.10 -0.40
N ALA A 772 8.17 -25.44 -1.68
CA ALA A 772 8.43 -26.81 -2.14
C ALA A 772 9.81 -27.33 -1.67
N ARG A 773 9.88 -28.54 -1.12
CA ARG A 773 11.07 -29.11 -0.43
C ARG A 773 12.36 -29.15 -1.26
N SER A 774 12.26 -29.20 -2.59
CA SER A 774 13.39 -29.26 -3.54
C SER A 774 13.85 -27.89 -4.06
N SER A 775 13.11 -26.81 -3.76
CA SER A 775 13.36 -25.46 -4.29
C SER A 775 14.62 -24.79 -3.73
N ALA A 776 15.15 -23.79 -4.45
CA ALA A 776 16.21 -22.90 -3.95
C ALA A 776 15.88 -22.27 -2.58
N ALA A 777 14.63 -21.89 -2.35
CA ALA A 777 14.19 -21.34 -1.06
C ALA A 777 14.24 -22.38 0.07
N ALA A 778 13.83 -23.63 -0.18
CA ALA A 778 13.96 -24.72 0.79
C ALA A 778 15.43 -25.03 1.11
N LYS A 779 16.30 -25.11 0.09
CA LYS A 779 17.76 -25.28 0.26
C LYS A 779 18.35 -24.18 1.18
N TYR A 780 17.93 -22.93 0.98
CA TYR A 780 18.32 -21.80 1.82
C TYR A 780 17.82 -21.93 3.27
N LEU A 781 16.54 -22.24 3.48
CA LEU A 781 15.97 -22.37 4.84
C LEU A 781 16.58 -23.56 5.61
N GLN A 782 16.90 -24.67 4.92
CA GLN A 782 17.66 -25.79 5.48
C GLN A 782 19.09 -25.38 5.89
N SER A 783 19.77 -24.52 5.10
CA SER A 783 21.08 -23.98 5.50
C SER A 783 21.01 -23.11 6.77
N LYS A 784 19.82 -22.55 7.07
CA LYS A 784 19.50 -21.84 8.32
C LYS A 784 18.99 -22.77 9.43
N ARG A 785 19.11 -24.09 9.26
CA ARG A 785 18.70 -25.18 10.18
C ARG A 785 17.20 -25.29 10.43
N LEU A 786 16.35 -24.74 9.57
CA LEU A 786 14.90 -24.92 9.65
C LEU A 786 14.47 -26.25 9.01
N THR A 787 13.56 -26.96 9.65
CA THR A 787 12.89 -28.15 9.10
C THR A 787 11.83 -27.75 8.07
N PRO A 788 11.37 -28.67 7.20
CA PRO A 788 10.29 -28.39 6.25
C PRO A 788 8.96 -27.94 6.87
N ARG A 789 8.73 -28.21 8.16
CA ARG A 789 7.54 -27.75 8.89
C ARG A 789 7.64 -26.26 9.25
N GLU A 790 8.86 -25.75 9.45
CA GLU A 790 9.14 -24.38 9.85
C GLU A 790 9.33 -23.44 8.64
N PHE A 791 9.32 -23.95 7.40
CA PHE A 791 9.47 -23.13 6.20
C PHE A 791 8.40 -22.03 6.09
N ASN A 792 7.16 -22.32 6.52
CA ASN A 792 5.98 -21.47 6.32
C ASN A 792 5.69 -21.23 4.81
N SER A 793 4.80 -20.30 4.48
CA SER A 793 4.49 -19.90 3.09
C SER A 793 5.45 -18.84 2.55
N TYR A 794 5.55 -18.70 1.23
CA TYR A 794 6.23 -17.55 0.61
C TYR A 794 5.58 -16.22 1.05
N GLY A 795 4.25 -16.16 1.18
CA GLY A 795 3.53 -14.98 1.69
C GLY A 795 4.04 -14.50 3.05
N ALA A 796 4.20 -15.42 4.00
CA ALA A 796 4.74 -15.11 5.34
C ALA A 796 6.23 -14.69 5.31
N ARG A 797 6.97 -15.03 4.24
CA ARG A 797 8.41 -14.75 4.09
C ARG A 797 8.72 -13.47 3.30
N ARG A 798 7.72 -12.63 2.98
CA ARG A 798 7.88 -11.43 2.14
C ARG A 798 8.80 -10.33 2.69
N GLY A 799 9.13 -10.35 3.98
CA GLY A 799 10.16 -9.47 4.58
C GLY A 799 11.59 -9.98 4.41
N ASN A 800 11.78 -11.13 3.75
CA ASN A 800 13.06 -11.80 3.56
C ASN A 800 13.42 -11.85 2.07
N ASP A 801 14.25 -10.88 1.66
CA ASP A 801 14.80 -10.73 0.31
C ASP A 801 15.39 -12.03 -0.26
N ALA A 802 16.15 -12.76 0.58
CA ALA A 802 16.88 -13.94 0.19
C ALA A 802 15.98 -15.16 -0.05
N VAL A 803 14.80 -15.22 0.59
CA VAL A 803 13.76 -16.24 0.34
C VAL A 803 12.92 -15.85 -0.87
N MET A 804 12.46 -14.61 -0.97
CA MET A 804 11.56 -14.19 -2.05
C MET A 804 12.26 -14.16 -3.42
N THR A 805 13.52 -13.75 -3.48
CA THR A 805 14.32 -13.85 -4.72
C THR A 805 14.49 -15.31 -5.16
N ARG A 806 14.63 -16.24 -4.20
CA ARG A 806 14.68 -17.69 -4.45
C ARG A 806 13.31 -18.33 -4.76
N GLY A 807 12.23 -17.66 -4.42
CA GLY A 807 10.85 -17.99 -4.81
C GLY A 807 10.40 -17.36 -6.13
N THR A 808 11.13 -16.38 -6.64
CA THR A 808 10.80 -15.68 -7.89
C THR A 808 10.96 -16.67 -9.06
N PHE A 809 9.93 -16.79 -9.89
CA PHE A 809 9.79 -17.82 -10.92
C PHE A 809 9.88 -19.28 -10.42
N ALA A 810 9.70 -19.52 -9.11
CA ALA A 810 9.73 -20.85 -8.52
C ALA A 810 8.40 -21.64 -8.63
N SER A 811 7.47 -21.19 -9.48
CA SER A 811 6.19 -21.88 -9.72
C SER A 811 6.40 -23.17 -10.52
N ILE A 812 5.86 -24.28 -10.03
CA ILE A 812 5.90 -25.59 -10.72
C ILE A 812 5.14 -25.60 -12.07
N LYS A 813 4.32 -24.58 -12.33
CA LYS A 813 3.55 -24.43 -13.58
C LYS A 813 4.24 -23.55 -14.62
N LEU A 814 5.35 -22.89 -14.28
CA LEU A 814 6.03 -21.95 -15.18
C LEU A 814 6.43 -22.66 -16.49
N LEU A 815 5.86 -22.24 -17.61
CA LEU A 815 6.23 -22.75 -18.93
C LEU A 815 7.33 -21.87 -19.54
N ASN A 816 8.57 -22.31 -19.38
CA ASN A 816 9.73 -21.69 -20.01
C ASN A 816 10.08 -22.39 -21.33
N LEU A 817 9.98 -21.64 -22.44
CA LEU A 817 10.22 -22.12 -23.80
C LEU A 817 11.69 -22.53 -24.03
N LEU A 818 12.64 -22.03 -23.24
CA LEU A 818 14.03 -22.50 -23.24
C LEU A 818 14.17 -23.96 -22.76
N VAL A 819 13.20 -24.47 -22.01
CA VAL A 819 13.16 -25.82 -21.42
C VAL A 819 12.07 -26.69 -22.08
N GLY A 820 11.00 -26.07 -22.61
CA GLY A 820 9.92 -26.74 -23.35
C GLY A 820 8.97 -27.58 -22.48
N LYS A 821 9.09 -27.53 -21.15
CA LYS A 821 8.23 -28.25 -20.19
C LYS A 821 7.90 -27.35 -18.99
N PRO A 822 6.72 -27.49 -18.36
CA PRO A 822 6.40 -26.78 -17.12
C PRO A 822 7.38 -27.12 -15.99
N GLY A 823 7.86 -26.10 -15.28
CA GLY A 823 8.70 -26.25 -14.10
C GLY A 823 9.50 -24.99 -13.76
N PRO A 824 10.04 -24.87 -12.54
CA PRO A 824 10.69 -23.66 -12.02
C PRO A 824 12.15 -23.55 -12.50
N LYS A 825 12.40 -23.75 -13.80
CA LYS A 825 13.74 -23.98 -14.36
C LYS A 825 14.02 -23.15 -15.61
N THR A 826 15.31 -22.92 -15.87
CA THR A 826 15.81 -22.30 -17.10
C THR A 826 17.16 -22.88 -17.53
N VAL A 827 17.60 -22.53 -18.74
CA VAL A 827 18.90 -22.93 -19.28
C VAL A 827 19.91 -21.81 -19.05
N HIS A 828 21.00 -22.12 -18.34
CA HIS A 828 22.16 -21.25 -18.29
C HIS A 828 22.93 -21.37 -19.62
N VAL A 829 22.61 -20.49 -20.57
CA VAL A 829 23.02 -20.58 -21.99
C VAL A 829 24.53 -20.79 -22.16
N PRO A 830 25.44 -20.10 -21.44
CA PRO A 830 26.89 -20.31 -21.58
C PRO A 830 27.40 -21.72 -21.23
N THR A 831 26.64 -22.53 -20.49
CA THR A 831 27.02 -23.91 -20.13
C THR A 831 26.03 -24.97 -20.59
N GLY A 832 24.92 -24.57 -21.23
CA GLY A 832 23.82 -25.46 -21.63
C GLY A 832 23.08 -26.16 -20.46
N GLN A 833 23.41 -25.86 -19.21
CA GLN A 833 22.86 -26.57 -18.04
C GLN A 833 21.46 -26.06 -17.69
N THR A 834 20.50 -26.97 -17.52
CA THR A 834 19.17 -26.66 -16.98
C THR A 834 19.22 -26.61 -15.45
N LEU A 835 18.91 -25.46 -14.86
CA LEU A 835 19.00 -25.16 -13.43
C LEU A 835 17.67 -24.62 -12.90
N ASP A 836 17.51 -24.50 -11.58
CA ASP A 836 16.43 -23.68 -11.01
C ASP A 836 16.65 -22.21 -11.42
N VAL A 837 15.59 -21.42 -11.67
CA VAL A 837 15.74 -20.05 -12.25
C VAL A 837 16.68 -19.16 -11.42
N PHE A 838 16.57 -19.22 -10.09
CA PHE A 838 17.47 -18.52 -9.19
C PHE A 838 18.94 -18.92 -9.35
N GLU A 839 19.23 -20.22 -9.49
CA GLU A 839 20.60 -20.75 -9.61
C GLU A 839 21.25 -20.38 -10.95
N ALA A 840 20.45 -20.19 -12.01
CA ALA A 840 20.93 -19.62 -13.26
C ALA A 840 21.23 -18.12 -13.14
N ALA A 841 20.33 -17.36 -12.51
CA ALA A 841 20.50 -15.92 -12.28
C ALA A 841 21.73 -15.61 -11.41
N GLU A 842 21.94 -16.35 -10.31
CA GLU A 842 23.09 -16.18 -9.40
C GLU A 842 24.44 -16.39 -10.13
N ARG A 843 24.50 -17.29 -11.12
CA ARG A 843 25.69 -17.47 -11.98
C ARG A 843 25.90 -16.28 -12.91
N TYR A 844 24.89 -15.88 -13.68
CA TYR A 844 24.98 -14.72 -14.57
C TYR A 844 25.39 -13.44 -13.81
N GLN A 845 24.87 -13.22 -12.60
CA GLN A 845 25.25 -12.09 -11.75
C GLN A 845 26.73 -12.13 -11.34
N ARG A 846 27.23 -13.30 -10.90
CA ARG A 846 28.64 -13.51 -10.56
C ARG A 846 29.55 -13.26 -11.77
N ASP A 847 29.08 -13.65 -12.96
CA ASP A 847 29.81 -13.52 -14.22
C ASP A 847 29.62 -12.12 -14.87
N GLY A 848 28.94 -11.19 -14.18
CA GLY A 848 28.79 -9.78 -14.58
C GLY A 848 27.75 -9.51 -15.68
N VAL A 849 26.95 -10.50 -16.05
CA VAL A 849 26.06 -10.49 -17.22
C VAL A 849 24.70 -9.84 -16.88
N PRO A 850 24.24 -8.81 -17.63
CA PRO A 850 22.89 -8.28 -17.48
C PRO A 850 21.85 -9.25 -18.04
N LEU A 851 20.63 -9.21 -17.50
CA LEU A 851 19.56 -10.14 -17.84
C LEU A 851 18.29 -9.44 -18.33
N ILE A 852 17.59 -10.11 -19.25
CA ILE A 852 16.25 -9.73 -19.71
C ILE A 852 15.30 -10.94 -19.71
N ILE A 853 14.01 -10.68 -19.89
CA ILE A 853 12.97 -11.69 -20.10
C ILE A 853 12.30 -11.44 -21.45
N LEU A 854 12.00 -12.52 -22.19
CA LEU A 854 11.08 -12.49 -23.33
C LEU A 854 9.74 -13.11 -22.92
N ALA A 855 8.62 -12.50 -23.30
CA ALA A 855 7.26 -12.98 -22.99
C ALA A 855 6.30 -12.81 -24.18
N GLY A 856 5.17 -13.52 -24.14
CA GLY A 856 4.04 -13.31 -25.05
C GLY A 856 3.12 -12.19 -24.56
N LYS A 857 1.81 -12.41 -24.68
CA LYS A 857 0.75 -11.46 -24.32
C LYS A 857 0.38 -11.54 -22.85
N ASP A 858 -0.23 -10.47 -22.33
CA ASP A 858 -0.83 -10.34 -21.01
C ASP A 858 0.14 -10.71 -19.86
N TYR A 859 1.42 -10.34 -20.05
CA TYR A 859 2.48 -10.62 -19.08
C TYR A 859 2.25 -9.84 -17.78
N GLY A 860 2.25 -10.56 -16.65
CA GLY A 860 2.02 -9.98 -15.33
C GLY A 860 0.56 -10.00 -14.85
N SER A 861 -0.35 -10.67 -15.55
CA SER A 861 -1.77 -10.68 -15.23
C SER A 861 -2.12 -11.29 -13.85
N GLY A 862 -3.12 -10.72 -13.14
CA GLY A 862 -3.67 -11.30 -11.91
C GLY A 862 -3.50 -10.43 -10.66
N SER A 863 -3.43 -11.06 -9.47
CA SER A 863 -3.41 -10.34 -8.19
C SER A 863 -2.16 -9.48 -8.03
N SER A 864 -2.32 -8.23 -7.56
CA SER A 864 -1.21 -7.31 -7.34
C SER A 864 -0.24 -7.81 -6.26
N ARG A 865 1.06 -7.81 -6.57
CA ARG A 865 2.15 -8.27 -5.68
C ARG A 865 3.44 -7.55 -6.01
N ASP A 866 3.98 -6.82 -5.06
CA ASP A 866 5.25 -6.08 -5.13
C ASP A 866 6.44 -6.98 -5.55
N TRP A 867 6.48 -8.20 -5.03
CA TRP A 867 7.50 -9.20 -5.36
C TRP A 867 7.49 -9.68 -6.82
N THR A 868 6.49 -9.32 -7.63
CA THR A 868 6.52 -9.56 -9.08
C THR A 868 7.52 -8.65 -9.82
N ALA A 869 7.89 -7.50 -9.26
CA ALA A 869 8.94 -6.63 -9.79
C ALA A 869 10.19 -6.61 -8.90
N LYS A 870 10.02 -6.61 -7.56
CA LYS A 870 11.16 -6.70 -6.62
C LYS A 870 11.97 -7.99 -6.82
N GLY A 871 11.30 -9.11 -7.12
CA GLY A 871 11.93 -10.40 -7.41
C GLY A 871 12.83 -10.37 -8.66
N PRO A 872 12.30 -10.09 -9.87
CA PRO A 872 13.10 -10.02 -11.09
C PRO A 872 14.23 -8.98 -11.02
N TYR A 873 14.01 -7.84 -10.35
CA TYR A 873 15.07 -6.84 -10.11
C TYR A 873 16.27 -7.44 -9.36
N LEU A 874 16.02 -8.24 -8.30
CA LEU A 874 17.04 -8.94 -7.51
C LEU A 874 17.59 -10.21 -8.19
N LEU A 875 16.86 -10.81 -9.14
CA LEU A 875 17.42 -11.77 -10.09
C LEU A 875 18.35 -11.10 -11.12
N GLY A 876 18.41 -9.77 -11.19
CA GLY A 876 19.33 -9.05 -12.07
C GLY A 876 18.72 -8.63 -13.41
N VAL A 877 17.41 -8.81 -13.58
CA VAL A 877 16.68 -8.39 -14.79
C VAL A 877 16.69 -6.86 -14.92
N ARG A 878 16.87 -6.36 -16.15
CA ARG A 878 16.92 -4.91 -16.47
C ARG A 878 15.86 -4.47 -17.48
N ALA A 879 15.40 -5.37 -18.33
CA ALA A 879 14.24 -5.16 -19.19
C ALA A 879 13.40 -6.43 -19.33
N VAL A 880 12.12 -6.26 -19.66
CA VAL A 880 11.22 -7.32 -20.14
C VAL A 880 10.75 -6.91 -21.52
N ILE A 881 10.85 -7.80 -22.51
CA ILE A 881 10.28 -7.60 -23.84
C ILE A 881 9.06 -8.51 -23.98
N ALA A 882 7.88 -7.95 -24.19
CA ALA A 882 6.61 -8.69 -24.29
C ALA A 882 5.77 -8.27 -25.51
N GLU A 883 4.76 -9.08 -25.86
CA GLU A 883 3.75 -8.69 -26.86
C GLU A 883 2.69 -7.76 -26.25
N SER A 884 2.35 -7.95 -24.98
CA SER A 884 1.57 -7.00 -24.17
C SER A 884 1.80 -7.24 -22.67
N PHE A 885 1.58 -6.19 -21.86
CA PHE A 885 1.64 -6.23 -20.40
C PHE A 885 0.25 -6.00 -19.81
N GLU A 886 0.02 -6.49 -18.59
CA GLU A 886 -1.03 -5.96 -17.72
C GLU A 886 -0.57 -4.58 -17.15
N LYS A 887 -1.46 -3.57 -17.12
CA LYS A 887 -1.11 -2.16 -16.82
C LYS A 887 -0.50 -1.99 -15.43
N MET A 888 -1.06 -2.63 -14.40
CA MET A 888 -0.54 -2.54 -13.03
C MET A 888 0.82 -3.24 -12.90
N HIS A 889 1.04 -4.42 -13.51
CA HIS A 889 2.35 -5.06 -13.52
C HIS A 889 3.40 -4.24 -14.30
N LYS A 890 3.03 -3.60 -15.42
CA LYS A 890 3.88 -2.64 -16.13
C LYS A 890 4.32 -1.50 -15.19
N ASN A 891 3.40 -0.89 -14.44
CA ASN A 891 3.72 0.13 -13.43
C ASN A 891 4.72 -0.38 -12.38
N HIS A 892 4.56 -1.62 -11.88
CA HIS A 892 5.50 -2.23 -10.93
C HIS A 892 6.93 -2.38 -11.48
N LEU A 893 7.08 -2.72 -12.76
CA LEU A 893 8.39 -2.83 -13.42
C LEU A 893 9.09 -1.46 -13.47
N VAL A 894 8.38 -0.41 -13.91
CA VAL A 894 8.87 0.99 -13.88
C VAL A 894 9.24 1.41 -12.46
N GLY A 895 8.37 1.10 -11.48
CA GLY A 895 8.59 1.37 -10.06
C GLY A 895 9.86 0.74 -9.48
N MET A 896 10.35 -0.38 -10.04
CA MET A 896 11.63 -0.99 -9.67
C MET A 896 12.81 -0.62 -10.57
N GLY A 897 12.59 0.17 -11.63
CA GLY A 897 13.62 0.51 -12.61
C GLY A 897 13.94 -0.62 -13.60
N ILE A 898 12.99 -1.50 -13.88
CA ILE A 898 13.04 -2.47 -14.98
C ILE A 898 12.29 -1.85 -16.16
N ALA A 899 12.88 -1.82 -17.36
CA ALA A 899 12.20 -1.28 -18.54
C ALA A 899 11.11 -2.26 -19.06
N PRO A 900 9.83 -1.84 -19.14
CA PRO A 900 8.80 -2.58 -19.88
C PRO A 900 8.90 -2.21 -21.37
N LEU A 901 9.27 -3.18 -22.20
CA LEU A 901 9.46 -2.99 -23.64
C LEU A 901 8.44 -3.84 -24.42
N GLN A 902 7.77 -3.26 -25.40
CA GLN A 902 6.79 -3.97 -26.23
C GLN A 902 7.34 -4.20 -27.65
N PHE A 903 7.10 -5.38 -28.22
CA PHE A 903 7.29 -5.57 -29.66
C PHE A 903 6.39 -4.60 -30.45
N LEU A 904 6.85 -4.15 -31.63
CA LEU A 904 6.01 -3.34 -32.53
C LEU A 904 4.73 -4.09 -32.93
N PRO A 905 3.63 -3.40 -33.26
CA PRO A 905 2.36 -4.04 -33.66
C PRO A 905 2.54 -5.11 -34.74
N GLY A 906 2.08 -6.33 -34.45
CA GLY A 906 2.22 -7.49 -35.34
C GLY A 906 3.56 -8.24 -35.25
N GLN A 907 4.55 -7.71 -34.54
CA GLN A 907 5.80 -8.42 -34.26
C GLN A 907 5.71 -9.22 -32.95
N THR A 908 6.45 -10.33 -32.92
CA THR A 908 6.51 -11.30 -31.83
C THR A 908 7.91 -11.92 -31.80
N ALA A 909 8.31 -12.53 -30.68
CA ALA A 909 9.58 -13.25 -30.63
C ALA A 909 9.69 -14.36 -31.69
N ALA A 910 8.57 -15.02 -32.04
CA ALA A 910 8.52 -16.05 -33.06
C ALA A 910 8.65 -15.51 -34.50
N SER A 911 7.94 -14.41 -34.83
CA SER A 911 8.03 -13.79 -36.16
C SER A 911 9.40 -13.12 -36.39
N LEU A 912 10.00 -12.57 -35.34
CA LEU A 912 11.39 -12.11 -35.33
C LEU A 912 12.41 -13.24 -35.27
N GLY A 913 11.99 -14.51 -35.17
CA GLY A 913 12.86 -15.68 -35.15
C GLY A 913 13.90 -15.67 -34.04
N LEU A 914 13.52 -15.18 -32.85
CA LEU A 914 14.37 -15.16 -31.65
C LEU A 914 14.28 -16.51 -30.92
N SER A 915 15.41 -17.13 -30.64
CA SER A 915 15.46 -18.40 -29.90
C SER A 915 15.57 -18.24 -28.38
N GLY A 916 15.89 -17.03 -27.91
CA GLY A 916 16.20 -16.74 -26.51
C GLY A 916 17.58 -17.24 -26.07
N LYS A 917 18.45 -17.57 -27.03
CA LYS A 917 19.85 -17.99 -26.79
C LYS A 917 20.87 -16.98 -27.29
N GLU A 918 20.41 -16.01 -28.08
CA GLU A 918 21.16 -14.85 -28.51
C GLU A 918 21.58 -14.00 -27.30
N LYS A 919 22.68 -13.26 -27.42
CA LYS A 919 22.86 -12.07 -26.58
C LYS A 919 22.07 -10.92 -27.20
N ILE A 920 21.46 -10.10 -26.37
CA ILE A 920 20.63 -8.97 -26.77
C ILE A 920 21.20 -7.69 -26.17
N SER A 921 21.39 -6.68 -27.02
CA SER A 921 21.79 -5.33 -26.61
C SER A 921 20.66 -4.35 -26.94
N ILE A 922 20.37 -3.42 -26.04
CA ILE A 922 19.25 -2.47 -26.15
C ILE A 922 19.82 -1.06 -25.96
N SER A 923 19.75 -0.24 -27.01
CA SER A 923 20.25 1.13 -27.00
C SER A 923 19.25 2.06 -26.31
N ILE A 924 19.61 2.56 -25.13
CA ILE A 924 18.82 3.49 -24.31
C ILE A 924 19.53 4.86 -24.32
N PRO A 925 18.87 5.94 -24.78
CA PRO A 925 19.44 7.28 -24.81
C PRO A 925 19.47 7.96 -23.43
N GLU A 926 20.38 8.92 -23.23
CA GLU A 926 20.48 9.67 -21.95
C GLU A 926 19.22 10.48 -21.61
N GLN A 927 18.50 10.92 -22.64
CA GLN A 927 17.17 11.52 -22.54
C GLN A 927 16.20 10.60 -23.29
N ILE A 928 15.57 9.69 -22.54
CA ILE A 928 14.48 8.85 -23.01
C ILE A 928 13.15 9.58 -22.83
N THR A 929 12.27 9.52 -23.82
CA THR A 929 10.92 10.12 -23.77
C THR A 929 9.84 9.07 -23.47
N HIS A 930 8.62 9.52 -23.18
CA HIS A 930 7.45 8.64 -23.14
C HIS A 930 7.25 7.93 -24.50
N GLN A 931 6.81 6.67 -24.45
CA GLN A 931 6.53 5.78 -25.60
C GLN A 931 7.63 5.71 -26.69
N GLN A 932 8.91 5.91 -26.34
CA GLN A 932 10.00 5.97 -27.34
C GLN A 932 10.32 4.59 -27.95
N GLU A 933 10.51 4.54 -29.28
CA GLU A 933 11.12 3.38 -29.94
C GLU A 933 12.62 3.27 -29.63
N LEU A 934 13.03 2.08 -29.20
CA LEU A 934 14.43 1.72 -28.90
C LEU A 934 14.90 0.62 -29.86
N THR A 935 16.15 0.74 -30.32
CA THR A 935 16.78 -0.28 -31.16
C THR A 935 17.33 -1.44 -30.32
N VAL A 936 17.03 -2.66 -30.77
CA VAL A 936 17.49 -3.92 -30.18
C VAL A 936 18.37 -4.65 -31.19
N LEU A 937 19.59 -5.03 -30.75
CA LEU A 937 20.59 -5.74 -31.55
C LEU A 937 20.88 -7.11 -30.94
N THR A 938 20.95 -8.14 -31.78
CA THR A 938 21.28 -9.51 -31.36
C THR A 938 22.72 -9.88 -31.74
N SER A 939 23.32 -10.83 -31.00
CA SER A 939 24.62 -11.43 -31.37
C SER A 939 24.59 -12.24 -32.67
N THR A 940 23.43 -12.44 -33.27
CA THR A 940 23.25 -13.07 -34.59
C THR A 940 23.16 -12.05 -35.72
N GLY A 941 23.37 -10.75 -35.44
CA GLY A 941 23.35 -9.67 -36.45
C GLY A 941 21.96 -9.18 -36.83
N LYS A 942 20.89 -9.68 -36.18
CA LYS A 942 19.53 -9.18 -36.37
C LYS A 942 19.30 -7.92 -35.54
N SER A 943 18.64 -6.94 -36.15
CA SER A 943 18.17 -5.68 -35.54
C SER A 943 16.65 -5.59 -35.61
N PHE A 944 16.00 -5.04 -34.58
CA PHE A 944 14.57 -4.73 -34.56
C PHE A 944 14.27 -3.59 -33.56
N SER A 945 13.08 -2.97 -33.65
CA SER A 945 12.62 -1.93 -32.70
C SER A 945 11.68 -2.51 -31.64
N VAL A 946 11.67 -1.88 -30.47
CA VAL A 946 10.68 -2.10 -29.40
C VAL A 946 10.24 -0.76 -28.80
N VAL A 947 8.99 -0.65 -28.33
CA VAL A 947 8.47 0.56 -27.69
C VAL A 947 8.74 0.51 -26.19
N ALA A 948 9.32 1.56 -25.61
CA ALA A 948 9.48 1.70 -24.16
C ALA A 948 8.18 2.23 -23.52
N LEU A 949 7.48 1.39 -22.75
CA LEU A 949 6.15 1.68 -22.20
C LEU A 949 6.18 2.55 -20.93
N PHE A 950 6.77 3.73 -21.05
CA PHE A 950 6.57 4.83 -20.09
C PHE A 950 5.40 5.67 -20.58
N GLU A 951 4.33 5.79 -19.78
CA GLU A 951 3.10 6.51 -20.17
C GLU A 951 3.25 8.03 -20.03
N ASN A 952 4.13 8.50 -19.14
CA ASN A 952 4.27 9.92 -18.79
C ASN A 952 5.68 10.27 -18.29
N GLU A 953 5.92 11.57 -18.05
CA GLU A 953 7.22 12.08 -17.57
C GLU A 953 7.59 11.62 -16.15
N MET A 954 6.62 11.21 -15.32
CA MET A 954 6.91 10.64 -13.99
C MET A 954 7.44 9.21 -14.11
N ASP A 955 6.89 8.37 -15.01
CA ASP A 955 7.44 7.05 -15.33
C ASP A 955 8.90 7.14 -15.80
N VAL A 956 9.18 8.07 -16.73
CA VAL A 956 10.54 8.40 -17.19
C VAL A 956 11.43 8.85 -16.03
N THR A 957 10.93 9.70 -15.14
CA THR A 957 11.66 10.17 -13.95
C THR A 957 11.96 9.04 -12.97
N PHE A 958 10.99 8.16 -12.68
CA PHE A 958 11.19 6.98 -11.83
C PHE A 958 12.22 6.04 -12.45
N TYR A 959 12.14 5.78 -13.76
CA TYR A 959 13.12 4.96 -14.46
C TYR A 959 14.53 5.57 -14.40
N ARG A 960 14.69 6.87 -14.69
CA ARG A 960 15.98 7.59 -14.61
C ARG A 960 16.54 7.66 -13.17
N HIS A 961 15.71 7.58 -12.14
CA HIS A 961 16.18 7.42 -10.75
C HIS A 961 16.51 5.97 -10.37
N GLY A 962 16.18 5.00 -11.22
CA GLY A 962 16.34 3.56 -10.98
C GLY A 962 15.25 2.97 -10.09
N GLY A 963 14.03 3.47 -10.17
CA GLY A 963 12.86 3.04 -9.40
C GLY A 963 12.34 4.09 -8.41
N ILE A 964 11.04 4.03 -8.12
CA ILE A 964 10.28 5.02 -7.34
C ILE A 964 10.80 5.17 -5.90
N LEU A 965 11.23 4.06 -5.27
CA LEU A 965 11.84 4.09 -3.94
C LEU A 965 13.16 4.87 -3.92
N LYS A 966 13.96 4.80 -5.00
CA LYS A 966 15.19 5.59 -5.14
C LYS A 966 14.89 7.04 -5.53
N TYR A 967 13.82 7.29 -6.28
CA TYR A 967 13.32 8.65 -6.51
C TYR A 967 12.96 9.34 -5.20
N VAL A 968 12.11 8.72 -4.37
CA VAL A 968 11.71 9.31 -3.08
C VAL A 968 12.88 9.46 -2.11
N ALA A 969 13.76 8.45 -2.02
CA ALA A 969 14.95 8.58 -1.18
C ALA A 969 15.86 9.75 -1.62
N ARG A 970 15.89 10.10 -2.92
CA ARG A 970 16.58 11.30 -3.43
C ARG A 970 15.79 12.60 -3.28
N SER A 971 14.46 12.60 -3.38
CA SER A 971 13.68 13.82 -3.09
C SER A 971 13.81 14.25 -1.62
N MET A 972 13.99 13.29 -0.71
CA MET A 972 14.39 13.56 0.69
C MET A 972 15.85 14.02 0.85
N LEU A 973 16.76 13.71 -0.08
CA LEU A 973 18.16 14.19 -0.07
C LEU A 973 18.30 15.64 -0.52
N ASN A 974 17.39 16.13 -1.35
CA ASN A 974 17.38 17.51 -1.83
C ASN A 974 16.86 18.51 -0.77
N LEU A 975 16.37 18.02 0.38
CA LEU A 975 16.17 18.81 1.59
C LEU A 975 17.52 19.11 2.29
N ARG A 976 18.36 19.94 1.66
CA ARG A 976 19.69 20.33 2.20
C ARG A 976 19.76 21.82 2.55
N PRO A 977 20.09 22.18 3.81
CA PRO A 977 20.43 23.56 4.17
C PRO A 977 21.72 24.02 3.48
N LEU A 978 21.78 25.28 3.06
CA LEU A 978 23.00 25.95 2.61
C LEU A 978 23.65 26.77 3.74
N CYS A 979 24.94 27.09 3.57
CA CYS A 979 25.75 27.79 4.57
C CYS A 979 25.37 29.28 4.67
N GLY A 980 25.69 29.92 5.82
CA GLY A 980 25.24 31.29 6.11
C GLY A 980 26.38 32.31 6.26
N ALA A 981 26.10 33.52 5.75
CA ALA A 981 26.52 34.85 6.20
C ALA A 981 27.84 35.07 6.96
N VAL A 982 28.69 35.96 6.43
CA VAL A 982 29.89 36.54 7.07
C VAL A 982 29.79 38.08 7.06
N CYS A 983 30.21 38.78 8.12
CA CYS A 983 30.23 40.25 8.13
C CYS A 983 31.37 40.86 8.98
N VAL A 984 31.92 41.98 8.49
CA VAL A 984 33.10 42.67 9.03
C VAL A 984 32.82 44.18 9.12
N ARG A 985 33.08 44.77 10.30
CA ARG A 985 32.98 46.21 10.55
C ARG A 985 34.37 46.85 10.45
N VAL A 986 34.46 47.97 9.74
CA VAL A 986 35.66 48.81 9.63
C VAL A 986 35.22 50.26 9.90
N SER A 987 35.87 51.25 9.29
CA SER A 987 35.34 52.60 9.08
C SER A 987 34.08 52.63 8.22
N GLU A 988 33.70 51.49 7.61
CA GLU A 988 32.47 51.20 6.87
C GLU A 988 32.11 49.72 7.12
N VAL A 989 30.88 49.25 6.88
CA VAL A 989 30.49 47.85 7.16
C VAL A 989 30.28 47.03 5.89
N ILE A 990 30.77 45.79 5.87
CA ILE A 990 30.71 44.85 4.75
C ILE A 990 30.11 43.54 5.22
N CYS A 991 28.98 43.12 4.65
CA CYS A 991 28.46 41.76 4.83
C CYS A 991 28.39 41.01 3.49
N ILE A 992 28.72 39.71 3.53
CA ILE A 992 28.92 38.83 2.38
C ILE A 992 28.21 37.48 2.62
N PHE A 993 27.47 36.97 1.64
CA PHE A 993 26.47 35.91 1.81
C PHE A 993 26.45 34.93 0.65
N PRO A 994 26.11 33.63 0.87
CA PRO A 994 25.74 32.75 -0.22
C PRO A 994 24.31 33.00 -0.76
N ALA A 995 24.08 32.82 -2.06
CA ALA A 995 22.77 32.98 -2.71
C ALA A 995 21.96 31.68 -2.72
N GLY A 996 20.74 31.70 -2.13
CA GLY A 996 19.89 30.52 -1.91
C GLY A 996 20.47 29.51 -0.89
N GLN A 997 19.72 28.59 -0.28
CA GLN A 997 18.29 28.55 0.07
C GLN A 997 18.20 28.02 1.53
N ALA A 998 17.06 28.14 2.22
CA ALA A 998 16.98 28.14 3.69
C ALA A 998 16.57 26.81 4.36
N ALA A 999 17.20 26.46 5.50
CA ALA A 999 16.69 25.51 6.50
C ALA A 999 17.40 25.66 7.86
N SER A 1000 16.81 25.13 8.94
CA SER A 1000 17.38 24.98 10.30
C SER A 1000 16.58 23.93 11.11
N PRO A 1001 16.94 23.59 12.37
CA PRO A 1001 18.18 23.86 13.10
C PRO A 1001 18.88 22.58 13.62
N ALA A 1002 20.16 22.70 13.97
CA ALA A 1002 20.88 21.70 14.77
C ALA A 1002 21.03 22.18 16.23
N ARG A 1003 21.08 21.24 17.20
CA ARG A 1003 21.37 21.55 18.61
C ARG A 1003 22.88 21.71 18.82
N THR A 1004 23.34 22.91 19.14
CA THR A 1004 24.69 23.14 19.70
C THR A 1004 24.65 23.16 21.23
N THR A 1005 25.43 22.29 21.86
CA THR A 1005 25.72 22.36 23.31
C THR A 1005 26.61 23.54 23.65
N GLN A 1006 26.48 24.06 24.87
CA GLN A 1006 27.32 25.15 25.39
C GLN A 1006 28.78 24.72 25.53
N HIS A 1007 29.72 25.64 25.30
CA HIS A 1007 30.84 25.92 26.22
C HIS A 1007 31.42 27.34 25.97
N SER A 1008 32.25 27.78 26.91
CA SER A 1008 32.91 29.09 27.13
C SER A 1008 33.56 29.78 25.89
N VAL A 1009 33.90 31.09 25.89
CA VAL A 1009 34.28 32.04 26.97
C VAL A 1009 33.62 33.42 26.78
N ARG A 1010 33.37 34.15 27.88
CA ARG A 1010 32.81 35.53 27.90
C ARG A 1010 33.80 36.49 28.59
N ILE A 1011 33.98 37.71 28.09
CA ILE A 1011 34.77 38.79 28.74
C ILE A 1011 33.80 39.92 29.16
N PRO A 1012 33.90 40.50 30.37
CA PRO A 1012 32.80 41.29 30.95
C PRO A 1012 32.95 42.82 30.86
N ASN A 1013 31.85 43.51 30.52
CA ASN A 1013 31.50 44.90 30.89
C ASN A 1013 30.10 45.22 30.31
N LYS A 1014 29.24 46.07 30.91
CA LYS A 1014 29.08 46.46 32.31
C LYS A 1014 27.67 47.09 32.49
N LYS A 1015 26.89 46.65 33.50
CA LYS A 1015 25.59 47.22 33.93
C LYS A 1015 24.50 47.44 32.84
N ALA A 1016 23.54 46.52 32.78
CA ALA A 1016 22.12 46.87 32.69
C ALA A 1016 21.42 46.28 33.92
N ARG A 1017 20.36 46.92 34.43
CA ARG A 1017 19.62 46.45 35.62
C ARG A 1017 18.49 45.51 35.20
N CYS A 1018 18.25 44.46 35.97
CA CYS A 1018 16.93 43.83 36.00
C CYS A 1018 15.93 44.84 36.57
N LEU A 1019 14.83 45.04 35.86
CA LEU A 1019 13.61 45.68 36.37
C LEU A 1019 12.47 44.71 36.05
N GLY A 1020 11.82 44.21 37.11
CA GLY A 1020 10.52 43.57 36.98
C GLY A 1020 9.42 44.63 36.88
N ASP A 1021 8.19 44.16 36.79
CA ASP A 1021 6.97 44.92 37.06
C ASP A 1021 6.73 46.16 36.18
N MET A 1022 6.40 45.91 34.91
CA MET A 1022 5.11 46.35 34.35
C MET A 1022 4.88 45.74 32.95
N ILE A 1023 3.80 44.97 32.80
CA ILE A 1023 3.24 44.60 31.49
C ILE A 1023 1.87 45.27 31.38
N PRO A 1024 1.75 46.37 30.60
CA PRO A 1024 0.45 46.82 30.10
C PRO A 1024 -0.03 45.85 29.02
N GLU A 1025 -1.31 45.50 29.02
CA GLU A 1025 -1.90 44.74 27.92
C GLU A 1025 -1.85 45.54 26.62
N LEU A 1026 -1.36 44.94 25.52
CA LEU A 1026 -1.42 45.55 24.19
C LEU A 1026 -2.81 45.31 23.58
N PRO A 1027 -3.58 46.37 23.26
CA PRO A 1027 -4.96 46.22 22.81
C PRO A 1027 -5.06 45.77 21.35
N SER A 1028 -6.03 44.90 21.07
CA SER A 1028 -6.33 44.40 19.73
C SER A 1028 -7.18 45.40 18.93
N PHE A 1029 -6.59 46.06 17.93
CA PHE A 1029 -7.32 46.93 16.98
C PHE A 1029 -6.90 46.71 15.51
N PRO A 1030 -7.79 46.99 14.53
CA PRO A 1030 -7.68 46.46 13.18
C PRO A 1030 -6.85 47.35 12.23
N LEU A 1031 -6.15 46.71 11.30
CA LEU A 1031 -5.51 47.39 10.17
C LEU A 1031 -6.54 47.72 9.07
N LYS A 1032 -6.97 48.99 9.01
CA LYS A 1032 -7.50 49.59 7.78
C LYS A 1032 -6.45 50.49 7.14
N ASP A 1033 -6.28 50.30 5.84
CA ASP A 1033 -5.66 51.18 4.84
C ASP A 1033 -4.42 52.02 5.24
N VAL A 1034 -3.24 51.51 4.84
CA VAL A 1034 -2.07 52.36 4.54
C VAL A 1034 -1.47 51.90 3.22
N SER A 1035 -1.95 52.48 2.12
CA SER A 1035 -1.57 52.11 0.75
C SER A 1035 -0.42 52.98 0.23
N ILE A 1036 0.82 52.44 0.23
CA ILE A 1036 2.01 53.13 -0.32
C ILE A 1036 2.72 52.29 -1.39
N ARG A 1037 2.54 52.73 -2.65
CA ARG A 1037 3.37 52.51 -3.86
C ARG A 1037 3.97 51.10 -4.08
N ARG A 1038 3.28 50.33 -4.92
CA ARG A 1038 3.91 49.27 -5.74
C ARG A 1038 5.09 49.87 -6.54
N ASN A 1039 6.21 49.16 -6.61
CA ASN A 1039 7.34 49.52 -7.48
C ASN A 1039 7.21 48.73 -8.79
N ILE A 1040 6.92 49.41 -9.91
CA ILE A 1040 6.27 48.81 -11.10
C ILE A 1040 7.28 48.11 -12.06
N HIS A 1041 8.54 47.92 -11.64
CA HIS A 1041 9.60 47.39 -12.51
C HIS A 1041 9.82 45.86 -12.48
N LYS A 1042 9.23 45.08 -11.56
CA LYS A 1042 9.44 43.61 -11.45
C LYS A 1042 8.72 42.78 -12.55
N LEU A 1043 8.77 43.22 -13.81
CA LEU A 1043 8.17 42.54 -14.98
C LEU A 1043 9.11 42.43 -16.21
N LEU A 1044 10.36 42.93 -16.14
CA LEU A 1044 11.28 42.99 -17.29
C LEU A 1044 12.75 42.61 -16.98
N ASP A 1045 13.04 42.10 -15.77
CA ASP A 1045 14.39 41.65 -15.39
C ASP A 1045 14.52 40.11 -15.46
N GLU A 1046 15.73 39.63 -15.72
CA GLU A 1046 16.06 38.20 -15.83
C GLU A 1046 15.98 37.45 -14.48
N VAL A 1047 16.00 36.11 -14.55
CA VAL A 1047 15.74 35.15 -13.45
C VAL A 1047 16.44 35.53 -12.13
N PHE A 1048 15.69 36.08 -11.17
CA PHE A 1048 16.22 36.44 -9.86
C PHE A 1048 16.37 35.25 -8.90
N PHE A 1049 17.55 35.14 -8.29
CA PHE A 1049 17.80 34.31 -7.11
C PHE A 1049 17.10 34.87 -5.86
N SER A 1050 16.98 34.06 -4.80
CA SER A 1050 16.39 34.54 -3.54
C SER A 1050 17.32 35.54 -2.84
N GLU A 1051 16.96 36.83 -2.89
CA GLU A 1051 17.58 37.93 -2.12
C GLU A 1051 17.80 37.49 -0.65
N LYS A 1052 19.03 37.67 -0.13
CA LYS A 1052 19.41 37.37 1.26
C LYS A 1052 19.72 38.62 2.08
N ILE A 1053 19.86 39.79 1.45
CA ILE A 1053 20.09 41.07 2.14
C ILE A 1053 18.78 41.87 2.20
N TYR A 1054 18.31 42.14 3.41
CA TYR A 1054 17.05 42.83 3.67
C TYR A 1054 17.33 44.26 4.17
N LYS A 1055 17.07 45.26 3.33
CA LYS A 1055 17.01 46.66 3.77
C LYS A 1055 15.84 46.82 4.77
N LEU A 1056 16.11 47.44 5.92
CA LEU A 1056 15.12 47.67 6.98
C LEU A 1056 14.62 49.12 7.00
N ASN A 1057 15.56 50.06 6.93
CA ASN A 1057 15.33 51.49 6.71
C ASN A 1057 16.54 52.06 5.92
N GLU A 1058 16.69 53.39 5.83
CA GLU A 1058 17.82 54.00 5.11
C GLU A 1058 19.19 53.77 5.80
N ASP A 1059 19.19 53.63 7.12
CA ASP A 1059 20.40 53.55 7.94
C ASP A 1059 20.79 52.12 8.35
N MET A 1060 19.95 51.11 8.08
CA MET A 1060 20.11 49.74 8.58
C MET A 1060 19.61 48.66 7.60
N ALA A 1061 20.37 47.58 7.49
CA ALA A 1061 20.02 46.34 6.79
C ALA A 1061 20.40 45.11 7.61
N CYS A 1062 19.78 43.98 7.34
CA CYS A 1062 20.17 42.71 7.93
C CYS A 1062 20.20 41.57 6.92
N SER A 1063 20.75 40.44 7.34
CA SER A 1063 20.62 39.17 6.65
C SER A 1063 20.41 38.05 7.66
N VAL A 1064 20.10 36.87 7.15
CA VAL A 1064 19.36 35.83 7.86
C VAL A 1064 19.97 34.46 7.59
N ALA A 1065 20.20 33.69 8.66
CA ALA A 1065 20.62 32.29 8.57
C ALA A 1065 19.64 31.41 9.34
N GLY A 1066 18.98 30.50 8.64
CA GLY A 1066 17.87 29.70 9.13
C GLY A 1066 16.62 29.87 8.27
N ILE A 1067 15.43 29.71 8.86
CA ILE A 1067 14.16 29.60 8.14
C ILE A 1067 13.77 30.93 7.44
N THR A 1068 13.54 30.90 6.12
CA THR A 1068 13.17 32.11 5.34
C THR A 1068 11.74 32.62 5.61
N SER A 1069 10.76 31.78 5.98
CA SER A 1069 9.45 32.29 6.43
C SER A 1069 9.60 33.16 7.68
N ASP A 1070 10.39 32.70 8.64
CA ASP A 1070 10.64 33.40 9.91
C ASP A 1070 11.46 34.69 9.66
N ALA A 1071 12.42 34.64 8.73
CA ALA A 1071 13.12 35.83 8.25
C ALA A 1071 12.18 36.88 7.65
N ASN A 1072 11.24 36.47 6.80
CA ASN A 1072 10.30 37.38 6.13
C ASN A 1072 9.33 38.03 7.12
N VAL A 1073 8.82 37.27 8.09
CA VAL A 1073 7.98 37.81 9.18
C VAL A 1073 8.78 38.82 10.01
N LEU A 1074 9.96 38.43 10.50
CA LEU A 1074 10.77 39.28 11.39
C LEU A 1074 11.33 40.52 10.68
N THR A 1075 11.69 40.45 9.39
CA THR A 1075 12.16 41.62 8.61
C THR A 1075 11.04 42.59 8.28
N ASN A 1076 9.80 42.12 8.09
CA ASN A 1076 8.64 43.00 7.94
C ASN A 1076 8.25 43.66 9.27
N GLU A 1077 8.34 42.96 10.41
CA GLU A 1077 8.13 43.56 11.72
C GLU A 1077 9.23 44.59 12.06
N LEU A 1078 10.50 44.31 11.75
CA LEU A 1078 11.60 45.30 11.85
C LEU A 1078 11.30 46.57 11.05
N ARG A 1079 10.82 46.45 9.80
CA ARG A 1079 10.41 47.59 8.96
C ARG A 1079 9.26 48.36 9.58
N LEU A 1080 8.25 47.66 10.10
CA LEU A 1080 7.07 48.25 10.73
C LEU A 1080 7.42 49.02 12.02
N ILE A 1081 8.28 48.45 12.87
CA ILE A 1081 8.80 49.11 14.07
C ILE A 1081 9.60 50.37 13.68
N ALA A 1082 10.50 50.27 12.71
CA ALA A 1082 11.30 51.41 12.25
C ALA A 1082 10.44 52.54 11.64
N GLN A 1083 9.41 52.21 10.87
CA GLN A 1083 8.48 53.18 10.30
C GLN A 1083 7.57 53.83 11.35
N ARG A 1084 7.05 53.05 12.32
CA ARG A 1084 6.27 53.58 13.45
C ARG A 1084 7.08 54.56 14.29
N TYR A 1085 8.33 54.21 14.61
CA TYR A 1085 9.24 55.07 15.38
C TYR A 1085 9.54 56.37 14.62
N LEU A 1086 9.86 56.29 13.32
CA LEU A 1086 10.10 57.46 12.48
C LEU A 1086 8.86 58.37 12.38
N LEU A 1087 7.66 57.80 12.28
CA LEU A 1087 6.41 58.56 12.27
C LEU A 1087 6.14 59.26 13.62
N GLN A 1088 6.37 58.57 14.73
CA GLN A 1088 6.07 59.03 16.08
C GLN A 1088 7.09 60.05 16.62
N TYR A 1089 8.38 59.85 16.35
CA TYR A 1089 9.48 60.65 16.91
C TYR A 1089 10.18 61.54 15.88
N GLN A 1090 9.85 61.43 14.60
CA GLN A 1090 10.44 62.19 13.48
C GLN A 1090 11.96 62.00 13.32
N GLU A 1091 12.52 60.92 13.89
CA GLU A 1091 13.92 60.51 13.72
C GLU A 1091 14.05 58.99 13.55
N PRO A 1092 15.12 58.50 12.89
CA PRO A 1092 15.33 57.05 12.71
C PRO A 1092 15.60 56.35 14.06
N ILE A 1093 15.03 55.16 14.22
CA ILE A 1093 15.22 54.33 15.42
C ILE A 1093 16.71 53.94 15.60
N PRO A 1094 17.27 54.09 16.81
CA PRO A 1094 18.62 53.62 17.12
C PRO A 1094 18.80 52.12 16.84
N CYS A 1095 19.94 51.75 16.26
CA CYS A 1095 20.22 50.36 15.83
C CYS A 1095 20.01 49.32 16.94
N GLU A 1096 20.41 49.63 18.17
CA GLU A 1096 20.25 48.73 19.32
C GLU A 1096 18.80 48.59 19.79
N GLN A 1097 18.00 49.66 19.72
CA GLN A 1097 16.58 49.61 20.08
C GLN A 1097 15.79 48.73 19.10
N LEU A 1098 16.09 48.84 17.80
CA LEU A 1098 15.45 48.02 16.77
C LEU A 1098 15.83 46.53 16.86
N VAL A 1099 17.08 46.22 17.23
CA VAL A 1099 17.50 44.83 17.51
C VAL A 1099 16.85 44.29 18.78
N THR A 1100 16.79 45.10 19.85
CA THR A 1100 16.19 44.70 21.14
C THR A 1100 14.72 44.38 20.99
N ALA A 1101 13.92 45.26 20.37
CA ALA A 1101 12.47 45.05 20.21
C ALA A 1101 12.14 43.74 19.45
N LEU A 1102 12.96 43.37 18.46
CA LEU A 1102 12.80 42.07 17.77
C LEU A 1102 13.25 40.89 18.65
N CYS A 1103 14.27 41.09 19.46
CA CYS A 1103 14.76 40.07 20.38
C CYS A 1103 13.78 39.78 21.52
N ASP A 1104 13.06 40.79 22.00
CA ASP A 1104 11.96 40.63 22.96
C ASP A 1104 10.81 39.82 22.33
N ILE A 1105 10.44 40.12 21.08
CA ILE A 1105 9.47 39.33 20.29
C ILE A 1105 9.95 37.87 20.13
N LYS A 1106 11.23 37.65 19.81
CA LYS A 1106 11.81 36.29 19.76
C LYS A 1106 11.74 35.59 21.12
N GLN A 1107 12.11 36.28 22.19
CA GLN A 1107 12.19 35.73 23.54
C GLN A 1107 10.81 35.33 24.07
N ALA A 1108 9.77 36.12 23.80
CA ALA A 1108 8.38 35.76 24.13
C ALA A 1108 7.96 34.41 23.49
N TYR A 1109 8.40 34.13 22.26
CA TYR A 1109 8.16 32.84 21.59
C TYR A 1109 9.04 31.68 22.13
N THR A 1110 9.89 31.93 23.11
CA THR A 1110 10.60 30.91 23.92
C THR A 1110 10.09 30.77 25.35
N GLN A 1111 9.47 31.81 25.91
CA GLN A 1111 9.00 31.85 27.30
C GLN A 1111 7.62 31.22 27.49
N PHE A 1112 6.75 31.24 26.47
CA PHE A 1112 5.41 30.67 26.55
C PHE A 1112 5.32 29.27 25.92
N GLY A 1113 4.91 28.28 26.72
CA GLY A 1113 4.58 26.94 26.23
C GLY A 1113 3.50 26.99 25.14
N GLY A 1114 3.64 26.15 24.10
CA GLY A 1114 2.75 26.13 22.94
C GLY A 1114 3.16 27.05 21.79
N LYS A 1115 4.10 27.99 21.99
CA LYS A 1115 4.73 28.74 20.90
C LYS A 1115 6.02 28.05 20.46
N ARG A 1116 6.33 28.08 19.15
CA ARG A 1116 7.64 27.65 18.63
C ARG A 1116 8.59 28.84 18.57
N PRO A 1117 9.89 28.67 18.90
CA PRO A 1117 10.90 29.69 18.62
C PRO A 1117 11.00 30.00 17.12
N PHE A 1118 11.46 31.22 16.80
CA PHE A 1118 11.80 31.61 15.42
C PHE A 1118 13.13 30.96 15.02
N GLY A 1119 13.12 30.08 14.03
CA GLY A 1119 14.25 29.24 13.65
C GLY A 1119 15.34 29.95 12.83
N VAL A 1120 15.65 31.22 13.16
CA VAL A 1120 16.50 32.10 12.36
C VAL A 1120 17.40 33.02 13.21
N SER A 1121 18.69 32.97 12.94
CA SER A 1121 19.66 33.97 13.36
C SER A 1121 19.63 35.16 12.40
N LEU A 1122 19.84 36.38 12.93
CA LEU A 1122 19.98 37.59 12.12
C LEU A 1122 21.32 38.27 12.38
N LEU A 1123 21.89 38.87 11.34
CA LEU A 1123 23.14 39.62 11.34
C LEU A 1123 22.82 41.00 10.74
N TYR A 1124 22.98 42.05 11.55
CA TYR A 1124 22.50 43.40 11.25
C TYR A 1124 23.69 44.35 11.10
N MET A 1125 23.69 45.14 10.03
CA MET A 1125 24.58 46.28 9.85
C MET A 1125 23.76 47.56 9.85
N GLY A 1126 24.24 48.59 10.54
CA GLY A 1126 23.59 49.90 10.53
C GLY A 1126 24.51 51.04 10.92
N TRP A 1127 23.99 52.25 10.86
CA TRP A 1127 24.64 53.46 11.34
C TRP A 1127 23.75 54.21 12.33
N ASP A 1128 24.37 54.75 13.40
CA ASP A 1128 23.71 55.47 14.48
C ASP A 1128 24.42 56.81 14.75
N LYS A 1129 23.64 57.86 15.09
CA LYS A 1129 24.15 59.23 15.29
C LYS A 1129 25.07 59.40 16.49
N HIS A 1130 24.98 58.53 17.50
CA HIS A 1130 25.82 58.54 18.70
C HIS A 1130 26.96 57.54 18.62
N TYR A 1131 26.70 56.36 18.04
CA TYR A 1131 27.62 55.21 18.09
C TYR A 1131 28.28 54.85 16.75
N GLY A 1132 28.00 55.60 15.69
CA GLY A 1132 28.55 55.38 14.35
C GLY A 1132 28.06 54.08 13.71
N PHE A 1133 28.88 53.49 12.85
CA PHE A 1133 28.58 52.18 12.26
C PHE A 1133 28.55 51.09 13.32
N GLN A 1134 27.53 50.24 13.31
CA GLN A 1134 27.32 49.15 14.27
C GLN A 1134 27.01 47.83 13.57
N LEU A 1135 27.40 46.74 14.23
CA LEU A 1135 27.21 45.36 13.77
C LEU A 1135 26.62 44.56 14.93
N TYR A 1136 25.43 43.99 14.75
CA TYR A 1136 24.75 43.17 15.75
C TYR A 1136 24.47 41.77 15.22
N GLN A 1137 24.33 40.80 16.12
CA GLN A 1137 23.89 39.44 15.84
C GLN A 1137 22.79 39.06 16.82
N SER A 1138 21.71 38.41 16.36
CA SER A 1138 20.70 37.76 17.22
C SER A 1138 20.56 36.27 16.91
N ASP A 1139 20.29 35.46 17.93
CA ASP A 1139 20.10 34.02 17.84
C ASP A 1139 18.60 33.62 17.78
N PRO A 1140 18.24 32.33 17.57
CA PRO A 1140 16.85 31.86 17.54
C PRO A 1140 16.07 32.04 18.85
N SER A 1141 16.75 32.26 19.98
CA SER A 1141 16.14 32.41 21.32
C SER A 1141 15.95 33.86 21.76
N GLY A 1142 16.41 34.83 20.97
CA GLY A 1142 16.33 36.25 21.29
C GLY A 1142 17.54 36.81 22.05
N ASN A 1143 18.62 36.03 22.26
CA ASN A 1143 19.87 36.67 22.69
C ASN A 1143 20.42 37.51 21.53
N TYR A 1144 20.99 38.68 21.85
CA TYR A 1144 21.78 39.46 20.91
C TYR A 1144 23.10 39.93 21.51
N GLY A 1145 23.98 40.44 20.65
CA GLY A 1145 25.21 41.12 21.03
C GLY A 1145 25.77 41.97 19.90
N GLY A 1146 26.52 43.02 20.25
CA GLY A 1146 27.29 43.83 19.31
C GLY A 1146 28.67 43.24 19.02
N TRP A 1147 29.15 43.39 17.78
CA TRP A 1147 30.37 42.75 17.27
C TRP A 1147 31.26 43.73 16.48
N LYS A 1148 32.48 43.28 16.18
CA LYS A 1148 33.44 43.94 15.27
C LYS A 1148 33.67 43.10 13.99
N ALA A 1149 33.69 41.79 14.11
CA ALA A 1149 33.47 40.88 12.99
C ALA A 1149 32.75 39.63 13.52
N THR A 1150 31.80 39.08 12.76
CA THR A 1150 31.10 37.83 13.10
C THR A 1150 30.44 37.21 11.87
N CYS A 1151 29.87 36.01 12.03
CA CYS A 1151 29.21 35.24 10.97
C CYS A 1151 28.11 34.36 11.58
N ILE A 1152 27.07 34.04 10.80
CA ILE A 1152 25.93 33.23 11.28
C ILE A 1152 25.59 32.11 10.29
N GLY A 1153 25.48 30.88 10.79
CA GLY A 1153 25.17 29.70 9.98
C GLY A 1153 26.14 28.54 10.24
N ASN A 1154 26.19 27.60 9.29
CA ASN A 1154 27.12 26.46 9.36
C ASN A 1154 28.58 26.93 9.26
N ASN A 1155 29.54 26.13 9.74
CA ASN A 1155 30.98 26.44 9.79
C ASN A 1155 31.36 27.78 10.47
N SER A 1156 30.42 28.48 11.11
CA SER A 1156 30.61 29.81 11.73
C SER A 1156 31.68 29.83 12.82
N ALA A 1157 31.91 28.73 13.54
CA ALA A 1157 33.02 28.63 14.50
C ALA A 1157 34.40 28.79 13.82
N ALA A 1158 34.60 28.20 12.64
CA ALA A 1158 35.84 28.33 11.87
C ALA A 1158 35.96 29.72 11.22
N ALA A 1159 34.86 30.27 10.69
CA ALA A 1159 34.82 31.64 10.18
C ALA A 1159 35.11 32.69 11.27
N VAL A 1160 34.53 32.58 12.47
CA VAL A 1160 34.88 33.43 13.63
C VAL A 1160 36.36 33.26 14.01
N SER A 1161 36.93 32.06 13.90
CA SER A 1161 38.35 31.84 14.19
C SER A 1161 39.27 32.56 13.20
N MET A 1162 38.97 32.48 11.89
CA MET A 1162 39.72 33.22 10.87
C MET A 1162 39.53 34.74 11.01
N LEU A 1163 38.30 35.21 11.26
CA LEU A 1163 38.03 36.61 11.54
C LEU A 1163 38.82 37.11 12.76
N LYS A 1164 38.90 36.35 13.86
CA LYS A 1164 39.71 36.71 15.04
C LYS A 1164 41.22 36.81 14.77
N GLN A 1165 41.71 36.12 13.74
CA GLN A 1165 43.13 36.11 13.38
C GLN A 1165 43.50 37.21 12.38
N ASP A 1166 42.66 37.42 11.37
CA ASP A 1166 42.94 38.32 10.24
C ASP A 1166 42.31 39.72 10.36
N TYR A 1167 41.30 39.91 11.20
CA TYR A 1167 40.67 41.22 11.40
C TYR A 1167 41.57 42.14 12.23
N LYS A 1168 41.78 43.37 11.75
CA LYS A 1168 42.46 44.43 12.50
C LYS A 1168 41.56 45.65 12.69
N GLU A 1169 41.32 45.98 13.95
CA GLU A 1169 40.57 47.18 14.32
C GLU A 1169 41.37 48.46 14.02
N GLY A 1170 40.75 49.41 13.32
CA GLY A 1170 41.36 50.70 12.96
C GLY A 1170 42.33 50.70 11.78
N GLU A 1171 42.99 49.57 11.46
CA GLU A 1171 43.97 49.49 10.36
C GLU A 1171 43.38 49.08 9.00
N MET A 1172 42.19 48.47 8.95
CA MET A 1172 41.62 47.96 7.70
C MET A 1172 40.98 49.07 6.85
N THR A 1173 40.89 48.81 5.54
CA THR A 1173 40.10 49.60 4.57
C THR A 1173 38.93 48.77 4.04
N LEU A 1174 37.96 49.41 3.36
CA LEU A 1174 36.83 48.72 2.71
C LEU A 1174 37.32 47.59 1.77
N SER A 1175 38.34 47.86 0.94
CA SER A 1175 38.90 46.84 0.04
C SER A 1175 39.57 45.67 0.79
N ALA A 1176 40.23 45.94 1.93
CA ALA A 1176 40.85 44.90 2.74
C ALA A 1176 39.81 44.00 3.43
N ALA A 1177 38.69 44.56 3.90
CA ALA A 1177 37.62 43.78 4.54
C ALA A 1177 36.74 43.03 3.53
N LEU A 1178 36.55 43.56 2.31
CA LEU A 1178 35.96 42.80 1.20
C LEU A 1178 36.82 41.56 0.88
N ALA A 1179 38.14 41.74 0.74
CA ALA A 1179 39.07 40.63 0.52
C ALA A 1179 39.06 39.62 1.69
N LEU A 1180 39.02 40.09 2.95
CA LEU A 1180 38.93 39.21 4.12
C LEU A 1180 37.64 38.37 4.13
N ALA A 1181 36.47 38.98 3.92
CA ALA A 1181 35.22 38.23 3.99
C ALA A 1181 35.03 37.30 2.77
N VAL A 1182 35.58 37.63 1.59
CA VAL A 1182 35.71 36.70 0.45
C VAL A 1182 36.63 35.52 0.82
N LYS A 1183 37.80 35.77 1.42
CA LYS A 1183 38.73 34.73 1.94
C LYS A 1183 38.06 33.80 2.94
N VAL A 1184 37.27 34.34 3.87
CA VAL A 1184 36.56 33.54 4.90
C VAL A 1184 35.46 32.67 4.28
N LEU A 1185 34.71 33.17 3.29
CA LEU A 1185 33.72 32.34 2.58
C LEU A 1185 34.38 31.27 1.71
N ASN A 1186 35.42 31.61 0.95
CA ASN A 1186 36.17 30.67 0.11
C ASN A 1186 36.74 29.48 0.92
N LYS A 1187 36.99 29.69 2.23
CA LYS A 1187 37.54 28.68 3.15
C LYS A 1187 36.51 28.05 4.11
N THR A 1188 35.23 28.43 4.02
CA THR A 1188 34.14 27.82 4.82
C THR A 1188 32.97 27.27 4.01
N MET A 1189 32.91 27.54 2.70
CA MET A 1189 31.98 26.92 1.76
C MET A 1189 32.52 25.58 1.24
N ASP A 1190 31.84 24.49 1.59
CA ASP A 1190 32.27 23.13 1.26
C ASP A 1190 32.12 22.77 -0.24
N VAL A 1191 33.20 22.22 -0.81
CA VAL A 1191 33.24 21.38 -2.03
C VAL A 1191 32.89 22.07 -3.38
N SER A 1192 32.63 23.37 -3.45
CA SER A 1192 32.54 24.07 -4.75
C SER A 1192 33.24 25.42 -4.75
N LYS A 1193 33.95 25.75 -5.85
CA LYS A 1193 34.55 27.08 -6.05
C LYS A 1193 33.51 28.18 -5.82
N LEU A 1194 33.97 29.25 -5.16
CA LEU A 1194 33.23 30.49 -4.99
C LEU A 1194 32.93 31.10 -6.36
N SER A 1195 31.66 31.38 -6.66
CA SER A 1195 31.23 32.07 -7.89
C SER A 1195 30.24 33.18 -7.55
N ALA A 1196 30.18 34.23 -8.38
CA ALA A 1196 29.35 35.40 -8.09
C ALA A 1196 27.84 35.11 -8.11
N GLU A 1197 27.39 34.16 -8.93
CA GLU A 1197 26.01 33.62 -8.91
C GLU A 1197 25.63 33.04 -7.55
N LYS A 1198 26.62 32.55 -6.79
CA LYS A 1198 26.44 31.98 -5.46
C LYS A 1198 26.71 32.98 -4.35
N VAL A 1199 26.99 34.27 -4.62
CA VAL A 1199 27.42 35.24 -3.60
C VAL A 1199 26.74 36.60 -3.74
N GLU A 1200 26.02 37.02 -2.69
CA GLU A 1200 25.48 38.38 -2.54
C GLU A 1200 26.38 39.19 -1.58
N ILE A 1201 26.65 40.46 -1.88
CA ILE A 1201 27.53 41.32 -1.10
C ILE A 1201 26.87 42.68 -0.92
N ALA A 1202 26.89 43.24 0.29
CA ALA A 1202 26.55 44.65 0.49
C ALA A 1202 27.52 45.40 1.40
N THR A 1203 27.67 46.68 1.08
CA THR A 1203 28.45 47.67 1.81
C THR A 1203 27.54 48.77 2.34
N LEU A 1204 27.74 49.15 3.60
CA LEU A 1204 27.06 50.26 4.25
C LEU A 1204 28.08 51.37 4.54
N THR A 1205 27.96 52.46 3.77
CA THR A 1205 28.90 53.60 3.70
C THR A 1205 28.19 54.90 4.11
N ARG A 1206 28.92 56.02 4.20
CA ARG A 1206 28.31 57.34 4.48
C ARG A 1206 28.79 58.42 3.51
N GLU A 1207 27.90 58.83 2.61
CA GLU A 1207 28.15 59.83 1.57
C GLU A 1207 27.40 61.12 1.88
N ASN A 1208 28.10 62.27 1.88
CA ASN A 1208 27.50 63.59 2.13
C ASN A 1208 26.62 63.66 3.39
N GLY A 1209 27.02 62.95 4.46
CA GLY A 1209 26.30 62.88 5.73
C GLY A 1209 25.13 61.90 5.78
N LYS A 1210 24.75 61.26 4.66
CA LYS A 1210 23.68 60.25 4.60
C LYS A 1210 24.25 58.84 4.53
N THR A 1211 23.61 57.89 5.20
CA THR A 1211 23.96 56.47 5.07
C THR A 1211 23.57 55.97 3.68
N ARG A 1212 24.40 55.12 3.09
CA ARG A 1212 24.13 54.48 1.79
C ARG A 1212 24.39 52.99 1.89
N ILE A 1213 23.36 52.22 1.57
CA ILE A 1213 23.42 50.74 1.52
C ILE A 1213 23.49 50.34 0.05
N LYS A 1214 24.62 49.80 -0.39
CA LYS A 1214 24.85 49.32 -1.76
C LYS A 1214 25.00 47.80 -1.74
N VAL A 1215 24.08 47.09 -2.40
CA VAL A 1215 24.31 45.71 -2.84
C VAL A 1215 25.18 45.76 -4.11
N LEU A 1216 26.23 44.95 -4.18
CA LEU A 1216 27.12 44.89 -5.34
C LEU A 1216 26.49 44.04 -6.45
N LYS A 1217 26.69 44.45 -7.70
CA LYS A 1217 26.25 43.68 -8.88
C LYS A 1217 27.17 42.48 -9.10
N GLN A 1218 26.64 41.40 -9.68
CA GLN A 1218 27.37 40.15 -9.96
C GLN A 1218 28.75 40.38 -10.61
N LYS A 1219 28.90 41.31 -11.56
CA LYS A 1219 30.18 41.65 -12.18
C LYS A 1219 31.22 42.20 -11.17
N GLU A 1220 30.79 43.05 -10.24
CA GLU A 1220 31.64 43.58 -9.17
C GLU A 1220 32.07 42.47 -8.19
N VAL A 1221 31.20 41.49 -7.97
CA VAL A 1221 31.48 40.29 -7.16
C VAL A 1221 32.46 39.35 -7.87
N GLU A 1222 32.33 39.15 -9.19
CA GLU A 1222 33.29 38.38 -9.98
C GLU A 1222 34.69 38.99 -9.96
N GLU A 1223 34.81 40.31 -10.05
CA GLU A 1223 36.10 41.02 -9.98
C GLU A 1223 36.77 40.83 -8.62
N LEU A 1224 36.01 40.88 -7.52
CA LEU A 1224 36.50 40.59 -6.17
C LEU A 1224 36.98 39.14 -6.02
N ILE A 1225 36.24 38.16 -6.56
CA ILE A 1225 36.62 36.73 -6.52
C ILE A 1225 37.88 36.50 -7.35
N LYS A 1226 37.94 36.98 -8.61
CA LYS A 1226 39.11 36.84 -9.50
C LYS A 1226 40.36 37.49 -8.92
N LYS A 1227 40.22 38.65 -8.25
CA LYS A 1227 41.32 39.30 -7.53
C LYS A 1227 41.81 38.44 -6.36
N HIS A 1228 40.90 37.86 -5.57
CA HIS A 1228 41.28 36.99 -4.46
C HIS A 1228 42.00 35.71 -4.94
N GLU A 1229 41.51 35.05 -6.00
CA GLU A 1229 42.19 33.88 -6.58
C GLU A 1229 43.61 34.21 -7.06
N ALA A 1230 43.82 35.38 -7.68
CA ALA A 1230 45.14 35.84 -8.11
C ALA A 1230 46.07 36.15 -6.92
N GLU A 1231 45.55 36.70 -5.83
CA GLU A 1231 46.31 36.98 -4.60
C GLU A 1231 46.69 35.69 -3.86
N GLU A 1232 45.80 34.69 -3.75
CA GLU A 1232 46.15 33.38 -3.18
C GLU A 1232 47.15 32.61 -4.06
N ALA A 1233 46.97 32.60 -5.38
CA ALA A 1233 47.89 31.95 -6.31
C ALA A 1233 49.32 32.56 -6.24
N LYS A 1234 49.41 33.88 -6.07
CA LYS A 1234 50.69 34.55 -5.82
C LYS A 1234 51.27 34.16 -4.45
N ALA A 1235 50.48 34.23 -3.39
CA ALA A 1235 50.95 33.89 -2.03
C ALA A 1235 51.41 32.43 -1.91
N GLU A 1236 50.76 31.49 -2.61
CA GLU A 1236 51.17 30.09 -2.64
C GLU A 1236 52.47 29.90 -3.46
N LYS A 1237 52.66 30.66 -4.54
CA LYS A 1237 53.94 30.68 -5.27
C LYS A 1237 55.07 31.24 -4.39
N ASP A 1238 54.85 32.39 -3.75
CA ASP A 1238 55.82 33.02 -2.83
C ASP A 1238 56.14 32.09 -1.64
N LYS A 1239 55.16 31.33 -1.14
CA LYS A 1239 55.35 30.30 -0.10
C LYS A 1239 56.15 29.10 -0.60
N LYS A 1240 55.89 28.60 -1.81
CA LYS A 1240 56.66 27.53 -2.44
C LYS A 1240 58.11 27.95 -2.72
N GLU A 1241 58.34 29.18 -3.17
CA GLU A 1241 59.69 29.73 -3.32
C GLU A 1241 60.41 29.91 -1.97
N LYS A 1242 59.68 30.17 -0.87
CA LYS A 1242 60.23 30.16 0.49
C LYS A 1242 60.57 28.75 0.99
N GLU A 1243 59.64 27.81 0.88
CA GLU A 1243 59.85 26.41 1.28
C GLU A 1243 60.94 25.72 0.45
N GLN A 1244 61.16 26.16 -0.79
CA GLN A 1244 62.32 25.75 -1.58
C GLN A 1244 63.62 26.37 -1.02
N LYS A 1245 63.65 27.68 -0.76
CA LYS A 1245 64.80 28.37 -0.13
C LYS A 1245 65.09 27.96 1.32
N GLU A 1246 64.19 27.25 1.99
CA GLU A 1246 64.37 26.60 3.30
C GLU A 1246 64.69 25.10 3.20
N LYS A 1247 64.65 24.51 2.00
CA LYS A 1247 65.17 23.16 1.67
C LYS A 1247 66.53 23.19 0.98
N ASP A 1248 66.84 24.29 0.28
CA ASP A 1248 68.13 24.58 -0.34
C ASP A 1248 69.12 25.23 0.66
N LYS A 1249 68.85 25.10 1.97
CA LYS A 1249 69.59 25.67 3.11
C LYS A 1249 69.85 24.62 4.18
#